data_AF-A0A3G6TB33-F1
#
_entry.id   AF-A0A3G6TB33-F1
#
_cell.length_a   1.000
_cell.length_b   1.000
_cell.length_c   1.000
_cell.angle_alpha   90.00
_cell.angle_beta   90.00
_cell.angle_gamma   90.00
#
_symmetry.space_group_name_H-M   'P 1'
#
loop_
_entity.id
_entity.type
_entity.pdbx_description
1 polymer ?
#
loop_
_entity_poly.entity_id
_entity_poly.type
_entity_poly.pdbx_seq_one_letter_code
_entity_poly.pdbx_strand_id
1 'polypeptide(L)'
;MKIFRFHCIIVLVLCILSIGLGSCKRLTYPDLDKPDPNRPGINDIVAFNIDITQFPEYKDGDKVETNIVPDKDSVYVMVPWYVGKLLRPNIEVSSNATVAPISGSVTDFSQENIVYTVRAANGNKKEWKIALKWLEEPEPFPRNETQRRFEGETPKYKPIKFGLWGNAYSSGSGLGLSRSGNATTGYIQNNNSGPDPTGVHTIYFVARHAGELQLALAGRTGSGGTSPNGEQINVKAYINGLPAKDDNGTTDYNHSYRLIGKTTATDTVTLHRIIIPEIPAGNVGVQVKLEIRGVGLRPGSGNSSYYYRFYELWLNGWATRGDQGALFNGKKTGISFSYATPRDGIAAPSIHMNMTAPTGNMEYFYTEVTVPPGGDPLYTYYMTSGNGQGYAGIQTNSATERRFLFSIWAAIEESDPSALKVKYNPKIVRVCNQPQYRPGITYSVFGGEGTGGQSYLNVKWETGKTYKVLLRIRPHPDQVRFPNSTLYKAWFHNGTEWIFMCEWRRQEVLPGDKGVTQSTVKGPYWYTSAGHFIEDFNGQMGAAEHKAYFTNHWFITDQGQYVEPINYIFTGDQAQGRADVAGGVISSGEYANAIYMRSGGYFTDYTSFTNPFTKPSPAIKPQLDLIALNAMGTDDPSVDSKISPGERYTEK
;
A
#
# COMPACT_ATOMS: atom_id res chain seq x y z
N MET A 1 -13.19 -73.51 -40.07
CA MET A 1 -12.73 -74.91 -40.08
C MET A 1 -11.19 -74.89 -40.09
N LYS A 2 -10.54 -75.27 -38.96
CA LYS A 2 -9.09 -75.59 -38.70
C LYS A 2 -8.03 -74.50 -39.05
N ILE A 3 -7.27 -73.84 -38.16
CA ILE A 3 -6.31 -74.18 -37.07
C ILE A 3 -5.02 -74.91 -37.51
N PHE A 4 -3.86 -74.30 -37.17
CA PHE A 4 -2.50 -74.80 -36.77
C PHE A 4 -1.37 -74.01 -37.48
N ARG A 5 -0.58 -73.09 -36.89
CA ARG A 5 0.39 -73.05 -35.76
C ARG A 5 1.64 -73.98 -35.88
N PHE A 6 2.80 -73.32 -36.09
CA PHE A 6 4.10 -73.44 -35.40
C PHE A 6 4.96 -74.73 -35.46
N HIS A 7 6.23 -74.60 -35.90
CA HIS A 7 7.52 -74.73 -35.14
C HIS A 7 8.69 -74.90 -36.16
N CYS A 8 9.60 -73.92 -36.35
CA CYS A 8 10.80 -73.57 -35.57
C CYS A 8 11.94 -74.62 -35.55
N ILE A 9 13.13 -74.16 -35.98
CA ILE A 9 14.45 -74.27 -35.28
C ILE A 9 15.50 -75.29 -35.79
N ILE A 10 16.61 -74.71 -36.30
CA ILE A 10 18.05 -75.04 -36.11
C ILE A 10 18.77 -76.04 -37.07
N VAL A 11 19.84 -75.54 -37.71
CA VAL A 11 21.28 -75.96 -37.73
C VAL A 11 21.86 -75.61 -39.12
N LEU A 12 22.57 -74.50 -39.31
CA LEU A 12 24.03 -74.31 -39.14
C LEU A 12 24.93 -75.05 -40.17
N VAL A 13 25.52 -74.23 -41.06
CA VAL A 13 26.91 -74.30 -41.58
C VAL A 13 27.31 -75.39 -42.58
N LEU A 14 27.68 -74.92 -43.78
CA LEU A 14 28.91 -75.26 -44.52
C LEU A 14 29.12 -74.15 -45.56
N CYS A 15 29.94 -73.13 -45.26
CA CYS A 15 31.37 -73.08 -45.62
C CYS A 15 31.65 -73.47 -47.08
N ILE A 16 32.13 -72.50 -47.88
CA ILE A 16 33.45 -72.55 -48.53
C ILE A 16 33.73 -71.17 -49.18
N LEU A 17 34.83 -70.58 -48.72
CA LEU A 17 35.56 -69.48 -49.36
C LEU A 17 36.07 -69.89 -50.76
N SER A 18 36.07 -68.97 -51.73
CA SER A 18 37.04 -68.84 -52.85
C SER A 18 36.70 -67.56 -53.63
N ILE A 19 37.26 -66.40 -53.27
CA ILE A 19 38.40 -65.73 -53.93
C ILE A 19 38.14 -65.34 -55.39
N GLY A 20 38.26 -64.03 -55.68
CA GLY A 20 38.99 -63.59 -56.87
C GLY A 20 38.28 -62.67 -57.87
N LEU A 21 38.48 -61.36 -57.67
CA LEU A 21 38.73 -60.31 -58.69
C LEU A 21 37.70 -60.05 -59.81
N GLY A 22 37.24 -58.79 -59.90
CA GLY A 22 36.75 -58.21 -61.16
C GLY A 22 35.49 -57.36 -61.00
N SER A 23 35.67 -56.05 -61.06
CA SER A 23 34.63 -55.02 -60.91
C SER A 23 33.42 -55.20 -61.84
N CYS A 24 32.21 -55.20 -61.28
CA CYS A 24 31.01 -54.72 -61.97
C CYS A 24 29.97 -54.19 -60.96
N LYS A 25 29.44 -53.00 -61.24
CA LYS A 25 28.53 -52.20 -60.39
C LYS A 25 27.29 -52.99 -59.96
N ARG A 26 26.99 -52.95 -58.65
CA ARG A 26 25.67 -53.30 -58.10
C ARG A 26 25.11 -52.07 -57.39
N LEU A 27 23.93 -51.64 -57.84
CA LEU A 27 23.14 -50.55 -57.28
C LEU A 27 23.01 -50.68 -55.76
N THR A 28 23.54 -49.70 -55.02
CA THR A 28 23.23 -49.51 -53.59
C THR A 28 22.09 -48.51 -53.48
N TYR A 29 20.98 -48.97 -52.91
CA TYR A 29 19.86 -48.18 -52.44
C TYR A 29 20.33 -47.13 -51.40
N PRO A 30 19.98 -45.84 -51.54
CA PRO A 30 20.34 -44.81 -50.56
C PRO A 30 19.22 -44.52 -49.54
N ASP A 31 19.63 -44.00 -48.39
CA ASP A 31 18.86 -43.19 -47.42
C ASP A 31 17.69 -43.87 -46.66
N LEU A 32 18.00 -44.57 -45.55
CA LEU A 32 17.02 -44.84 -44.48
C LEU A 32 17.38 -44.24 -43.09
N ASP A 33 18.47 -43.47 -42.96
CA ASP A 33 18.92 -42.95 -41.65
C ASP A 33 19.07 -41.41 -41.58
N LYS A 34 18.22 -40.66 -42.30
CA LYS A 34 18.05 -39.22 -42.02
C LYS A 34 16.68 -38.99 -41.37
N PRO A 35 16.59 -38.26 -40.24
CA PRO A 35 15.31 -37.93 -39.63
C PRO A 35 14.49 -37.06 -40.61
N ASP A 36 13.37 -37.61 -41.07
CA ASP A 36 12.39 -36.88 -41.89
C ASP A 36 11.51 -36.00 -40.98
N PRO A 37 11.58 -34.67 -41.09
CA PRO A 37 10.76 -33.76 -40.30
C PRO A 37 9.27 -33.83 -40.65
N ASN A 38 8.83 -34.62 -41.65
CA ASN A 38 7.42 -34.79 -42.02
C ASN A 38 6.82 -36.15 -41.64
N ARG A 39 7.51 -36.96 -40.82
CA ARG A 39 7.00 -38.29 -40.42
C ARG A 39 5.77 -38.15 -39.51
N PRO A 40 4.57 -38.60 -39.93
CA PRO A 40 3.34 -38.37 -39.18
C PRO A 40 3.31 -39.22 -37.91
N GLY A 41 3.60 -38.61 -36.76
CA GLY A 41 3.50 -39.25 -35.44
C GLY A 41 4.52 -38.82 -34.39
N ILE A 42 5.50 -37.98 -34.73
CA ILE A 42 6.50 -37.49 -33.78
C ILE A 42 5.88 -36.39 -32.90
N ASN A 43 6.02 -36.53 -31.59
CA ASN A 43 5.44 -35.67 -30.56
C ASN A 43 6.47 -35.33 -29.49
N ASP A 44 7.69 -34.98 -29.93
CA ASP A 44 8.79 -34.66 -29.04
C ASP A 44 8.90 -33.14 -28.80
N ILE A 45 9.38 -32.79 -27.60
CA ILE A 45 9.94 -31.46 -27.34
C ILE A 45 11.35 -31.44 -27.92
N VAL A 46 11.62 -30.46 -28.78
CA VAL A 46 12.88 -30.31 -29.53
C VAL A 46 13.77 -29.26 -28.87
N ALA A 47 13.17 -28.21 -28.31
CA ALA A 47 13.88 -27.22 -27.49
C ALA A 47 12.98 -26.73 -26.36
N PHE A 48 13.60 -26.38 -25.24
CA PHE A 48 12.93 -25.78 -24.10
C PHE A 48 13.84 -24.70 -23.53
N ASN A 49 13.45 -23.45 -23.68
CA ASN A 49 14.26 -22.29 -23.33
C ASN A 49 13.52 -21.38 -22.36
N ILE A 50 14.28 -20.69 -21.52
CA ILE A 50 13.76 -19.70 -20.57
C ILE A 50 14.54 -18.42 -20.80
N ASP A 51 13.84 -17.33 -21.10
CA ASP A 51 14.47 -16.02 -21.20
C ASP A 51 14.80 -15.51 -19.80
N ILE A 52 16.09 -15.38 -19.53
CA ILE A 52 16.63 -14.92 -18.25
C ILE A 52 17.08 -13.46 -18.29
N THR A 53 17.04 -12.80 -19.45
CA THR A 53 17.53 -11.42 -19.61
C THR A 53 16.61 -10.39 -18.96
N GLN A 54 15.36 -10.77 -18.70
CA GLN A 54 14.38 -9.97 -17.98
C GLN A 54 14.66 -9.86 -16.47
N PHE A 55 15.56 -10.68 -15.90
CA PHE A 55 15.85 -10.66 -14.48
C PHE A 55 16.91 -9.60 -14.16
N PRO A 56 16.70 -8.71 -13.16
CA PRO A 56 17.64 -7.65 -12.79
C PRO A 56 19.04 -8.13 -12.42
N GLU A 57 19.15 -9.37 -11.92
CA GLU A 57 20.38 -10.01 -11.49
C GLU A 57 21.18 -10.66 -12.64
N TYR A 58 20.63 -10.68 -13.85
CA TYR A 58 21.29 -11.25 -15.03
C TYR A 58 22.62 -10.57 -15.31
N LYS A 59 23.65 -11.39 -15.57
CA LYS A 59 24.96 -10.94 -16.02
C LYS A 59 25.32 -11.63 -17.33
N ASP A 60 26.04 -10.91 -18.18
CA ASP A 60 26.61 -11.49 -19.39
C ASP A 60 27.48 -12.70 -19.02
N GLY A 61 27.06 -13.88 -19.51
CA GLY A 61 27.70 -15.16 -19.23
C GLY A 61 26.85 -16.14 -18.42
N ASP A 62 25.74 -15.71 -17.83
CA ASP A 62 24.79 -16.61 -17.19
C ASP A 62 24.07 -17.50 -18.23
N LYS A 63 23.80 -18.75 -17.85
CA LYS A 63 23.29 -19.77 -18.77
C LYS A 63 22.09 -20.50 -18.21
N VAL A 64 21.17 -20.86 -19.10
CA VAL A 64 20.17 -21.91 -18.87
C VAL A 64 20.70 -23.18 -19.53
N GLU A 65 20.80 -24.26 -18.78
CA GLU A 65 21.16 -25.57 -19.32
C GLU A 65 19.91 -26.45 -19.41
N THR A 66 19.53 -26.82 -20.61
CA THR A 66 18.38 -27.69 -20.85
C THR A 66 18.86 -29.07 -21.28
N ASN A 67 18.39 -30.10 -20.58
CA ASN A 67 18.62 -31.50 -20.92
C ASN A 67 17.29 -32.19 -21.23
N ILE A 68 17.04 -32.43 -22.51
CA ILE A 68 15.86 -33.15 -23.01
C ILE A 68 16.22 -34.64 -23.07
N VAL A 69 15.41 -35.48 -22.42
CA VAL A 69 15.62 -36.93 -22.34
C VAL A 69 14.41 -37.65 -22.98
N PRO A 70 14.41 -37.86 -24.31
CA PRO A 70 13.24 -38.36 -25.04
C PRO A 70 12.78 -39.76 -24.62
N ASP A 71 13.69 -40.64 -24.20
CA ASP A 71 13.37 -42.00 -23.74
C ASP A 71 12.71 -42.04 -22.35
N LYS A 72 12.76 -40.92 -21.62
CA LYS A 72 12.14 -40.76 -20.29
C LYS A 72 10.99 -39.78 -20.30
N ASP A 73 10.61 -39.28 -21.47
CA ASP A 73 9.59 -38.25 -21.65
C ASP A 73 9.79 -37.07 -20.68
N SER A 74 11.04 -36.64 -20.50
CA SER A 74 11.42 -35.68 -19.45
C SER A 74 12.33 -34.59 -19.97
N VAL A 75 12.18 -33.38 -19.43
CA VAL A 75 13.09 -32.25 -19.66
C VAL A 75 13.58 -31.73 -18.31
N TYR A 76 14.89 -31.63 -18.15
CA TYR A 76 15.52 -31.02 -16.99
C TYR A 76 16.07 -29.66 -17.38
N VAL A 77 15.63 -28.60 -16.71
CA VAL A 77 16.06 -27.23 -16.99
C VAL A 77 16.81 -26.73 -15.77
N MET A 78 18.12 -26.52 -15.93
CA MET A 78 18.98 -25.90 -14.93
C MET A 78 19.05 -24.41 -15.23
N VAL A 79 18.60 -23.59 -14.30
CA VAL A 79 18.63 -22.13 -14.45
C VAL A 79 19.53 -21.51 -13.38
N PRO A 80 20.07 -20.30 -13.60
CA PRO A 80 20.77 -19.58 -12.53
C PRO A 80 19.86 -19.46 -11.30
N TRP A 81 20.46 -19.40 -10.11
CA TRP A 81 19.72 -19.35 -8.85
C TRP A 81 18.76 -18.16 -8.76
N TYR A 82 18.95 -17.14 -9.61
CA TYR A 82 18.11 -15.95 -9.66
C TYR A 82 16.85 -16.07 -10.53
N VAL A 83 16.64 -17.20 -11.18
CA VAL A 83 15.45 -17.41 -12.00
C VAL A 83 14.32 -17.93 -11.12
N GLY A 84 13.22 -17.17 -11.09
CA GLY A 84 11.99 -17.52 -10.36
C GLY A 84 11.32 -18.79 -10.90
N LYS A 85 10.22 -19.23 -10.26
CA LYS A 85 9.49 -20.45 -10.68
C LYS A 85 8.29 -20.19 -11.58
N LEU A 86 7.78 -18.96 -11.63
CA LEU A 86 6.69 -18.57 -12.52
C LEU A 86 7.27 -17.99 -13.82
N LEU A 87 7.25 -18.77 -14.90
CA LEU A 87 8.06 -18.49 -16.10
C LEU A 87 7.24 -18.64 -17.39
N ARG A 88 7.71 -18.01 -18.45
CA ARG A 88 7.18 -18.15 -19.83
C ARG A 88 8.20 -18.92 -20.67
N PRO A 89 8.17 -20.27 -20.66
CA PRO A 89 9.10 -21.05 -21.44
C PRO A 89 8.81 -20.91 -22.93
N ASN A 90 9.86 -20.78 -23.73
CA ASN A 90 9.79 -20.92 -25.18
C ASN A 90 10.07 -22.38 -25.53
N ILE A 91 9.04 -23.07 -26.02
CA ILE A 91 9.05 -24.50 -26.31
C ILE A 91 8.93 -24.70 -27.81
N GLU A 92 9.91 -25.41 -28.37
CA GLU A 92 9.86 -25.91 -29.74
C GLU A 92 9.51 -27.39 -29.70
N VAL A 93 8.56 -27.80 -30.53
CA VAL A 93 8.12 -29.20 -30.65
C VAL A 93 8.37 -29.71 -32.06
N SER A 94 8.21 -31.02 -32.25
CA SER A 94 8.30 -31.65 -33.58
C SER A 94 7.45 -30.94 -34.63
N SER A 95 7.88 -30.99 -35.88
CA SER A 95 7.18 -30.35 -37.01
C SER A 95 5.69 -30.73 -37.05
N ASN A 96 4.84 -29.73 -37.26
CA ASN A 96 3.38 -29.85 -37.28
C ASN A 96 2.74 -30.40 -35.97
N ALA A 97 3.50 -30.50 -34.87
CA ALA A 97 2.97 -30.82 -33.56
C ALA A 97 2.52 -29.55 -32.82
N THR A 98 1.68 -29.74 -31.80
CA THR A 98 1.23 -28.67 -30.90
C THR A 98 1.55 -29.04 -29.46
N VAL A 99 1.70 -28.05 -28.58
CA VAL A 99 2.00 -28.26 -27.16
C VAL A 99 0.98 -27.58 -26.26
N ALA A 100 0.61 -28.25 -25.17
CA ALA A 100 -0.26 -27.73 -24.12
C ALA A 100 0.39 -27.97 -22.74
N PRO A 101 0.61 -26.94 -21.89
CA PRO A 101 0.39 -25.51 -22.14
C PRO A 101 1.11 -24.97 -23.38
N ILE A 102 0.56 -23.93 -24.00
CA ILE A 102 1.12 -23.31 -25.21
C ILE A 102 2.46 -22.63 -24.87
N SER A 103 3.43 -22.73 -25.77
CA SER A 103 4.72 -22.01 -25.66
C SER A 103 4.51 -20.51 -25.38
N GLY A 104 5.26 -19.94 -24.45
CA GLY A 104 5.15 -18.54 -24.01
C GLY A 104 4.02 -18.26 -23.00
N SER A 105 3.17 -19.24 -22.69
CA SER A 105 2.21 -19.11 -21.60
C SER A 105 2.90 -19.16 -20.23
N VAL A 106 2.33 -18.44 -19.26
CA VAL A 106 2.85 -18.45 -17.88
C VAL A 106 2.63 -19.84 -17.28
N THR A 107 3.69 -20.42 -16.74
CA THR A 107 3.67 -21.71 -16.07
C THR A 107 4.37 -21.62 -14.71
N ASP A 108 3.76 -22.21 -13.69
CA ASP A 108 4.33 -22.30 -12.35
C ASP A 108 5.13 -23.61 -12.18
N PHE A 109 6.45 -23.48 -12.06
CA PHE A 109 7.40 -24.57 -11.80
C PHE A 109 7.72 -24.73 -10.31
N SER A 110 6.86 -24.24 -9.40
CA SER A 110 6.98 -24.46 -7.96
C SER A 110 6.84 -25.94 -7.59
N GLN A 111 6.09 -26.70 -8.39
CA GLN A 111 5.95 -28.14 -8.27
C GLN A 111 6.97 -28.88 -9.15
N GLU A 112 7.43 -30.04 -8.70
CA GLU A 112 8.25 -30.92 -9.52
C GLU A 112 7.41 -31.61 -10.59
N ASN A 113 7.99 -31.83 -11.79
CA ASN A 113 7.41 -32.59 -12.89
C ASN A 113 6.14 -31.98 -13.50
N ILE A 114 6.20 -30.70 -13.88
CA ILE A 114 5.13 -30.03 -14.63
C ILE A 114 4.88 -30.76 -15.95
N VAL A 115 3.62 -31.10 -16.25
CA VAL A 115 3.27 -31.90 -17.43
C VAL A 115 2.93 -31.02 -18.63
N TYR A 116 3.62 -31.26 -19.74
CA TYR A 116 3.33 -30.69 -21.06
C TYR A 116 2.89 -31.81 -22.01
N THR A 117 1.72 -31.67 -22.64
CA THR A 117 1.25 -32.62 -23.66
C THR A 117 1.62 -32.13 -25.04
N VAL A 118 2.43 -32.90 -25.76
CA VAL A 118 2.72 -32.68 -27.18
C VAL A 118 1.81 -33.56 -28.02
N ARG A 119 1.09 -32.98 -28.97
CA ARG A 119 0.21 -33.68 -29.90
C ARG A 119 0.77 -33.58 -31.32
N ALA A 120 1.10 -34.73 -31.90
CA ALA A 120 1.51 -34.86 -33.29
C ALA A 120 0.37 -34.55 -34.27
N ALA A 121 0.71 -34.30 -35.53
CA ALA A 121 -0.25 -34.01 -36.61
C ALA A 121 -1.29 -35.13 -36.84
N ASN A 122 -0.94 -36.40 -36.57
CA ASN A 122 -1.85 -37.54 -36.68
C ASN A 122 -2.77 -37.72 -35.44
N GLY A 123 -2.68 -36.83 -34.46
CA GLY A 123 -3.48 -36.85 -33.24
C GLY A 123 -2.83 -37.54 -32.04
N ASN A 124 -1.72 -38.30 -32.23
CA ASN A 124 -1.02 -38.98 -31.15
C ASN A 124 -0.48 -37.99 -30.12
N LYS A 125 -0.61 -38.34 -28.83
CA LYS A 125 -0.15 -37.51 -27.71
C LYS A 125 1.02 -38.16 -26.98
N LYS A 126 1.91 -37.32 -26.46
CA LYS A 126 2.97 -37.69 -25.52
C LYS A 126 3.03 -36.65 -24.41
N GLU A 127 3.11 -37.12 -23.17
CA GLU A 127 3.22 -36.27 -21.99
C GLU A 127 4.67 -36.14 -21.59
N TRP A 128 5.14 -34.92 -21.44
CA TRP A 128 6.50 -34.57 -21.08
C TRP A 128 6.53 -33.99 -19.66
N LYS A 129 7.40 -34.53 -18.81
CA LYS A 129 7.61 -34.05 -17.44
C LYS A 129 8.76 -33.05 -17.43
N ILE A 130 8.46 -31.81 -17.05
CA ILE A 130 9.45 -30.74 -16.98
C ILE A 130 9.83 -30.51 -15.52
N ALA A 131 11.11 -30.66 -15.22
CA ALA A 131 11.67 -30.39 -13.90
C ALA A 131 12.66 -29.23 -14.00
N LEU A 132 12.37 -28.14 -13.28
CA LEU A 132 13.24 -26.98 -13.21
C LEU A 132 14.05 -27.00 -11.91
N LYS A 133 15.37 -26.99 -12.03
CA LYS A 133 16.32 -26.94 -10.92
C LYS A 133 17.26 -25.75 -11.07
N TRP A 134 17.88 -25.35 -9.96
CA TRP A 134 18.89 -24.31 -10.01
C TRP A 134 20.27 -24.91 -10.25
N LEU A 135 21.12 -24.22 -11.03
CA LEU A 135 22.53 -24.56 -11.20
C LEU A 135 23.28 -24.58 -9.86
N GLU A 136 22.86 -23.73 -8.91
CA GLU A 136 23.25 -23.75 -7.50
C GLU A 136 21.99 -23.60 -6.63
N GLU A 137 21.65 -24.58 -5.78
CA GLU A 137 20.52 -24.41 -4.85
C GLU A 137 20.85 -23.39 -3.74
N PRO A 138 19.95 -22.45 -3.39
CA PRO A 138 20.09 -21.65 -2.19
C PRO A 138 20.00 -22.56 -0.97
N GLU A 139 21.02 -22.50 -0.12
CA GLU A 139 21.07 -23.24 1.15
C GLU A 139 19.80 -22.99 2.00
N PRO A 140 19.15 -24.06 2.51
CA PRO A 140 18.02 -23.92 3.43
C PRO A 140 18.45 -23.21 4.73
N PHE A 141 17.48 -22.60 5.43
CA PHE A 141 17.72 -21.95 6.73
C PHE A 141 18.55 -22.87 7.66
N PRO A 142 19.60 -22.36 8.34
CA PRO A 142 20.27 -23.10 9.40
C PRO A 142 19.27 -23.54 10.46
N ARG A 143 19.33 -24.81 10.90
CA ARG A 143 18.57 -25.26 12.08
C ARG A 143 19.09 -24.66 13.40
N ASN A 144 20.20 -23.89 13.39
CA ASN A 144 20.86 -23.34 14.59
C ASN A 144 22.21 -22.68 14.22
N GLU A 145 22.37 -21.37 14.49
CA GLU A 145 23.65 -20.64 14.31
C GLU A 145 24.81 -21.21 15.16
N THR A 146 24.49 -21.88 16.26
CA THR A 146 25.48 -22.46 17.20
C THR A 146 26.18 -23.70 16.64
N GLN A 147 25.50 -24.49 15.80
CA GLN A 147 26.05 -25.72 15.24
C GLN A 147 27.05 -25.43 14.10
N ARG A 148 26.77 -24.40 13.27
CA ARG A 148 27.67 -24.00 12.17
C ARG A 148 29.00 -23.38 12.63
N ARG A 149 29.06 -22.71 13.78
CA ARG A 149 30.36 -22.23 14.33
C ARG A 149 31.29 -23.37 14.71
N PHE A 150 30.74 -24.55 15.02
CA PHE A 150 31.52 -25.77 15.27
C PHE A 150 31.96 -26.47 13.97
N GLU A 151 31.19 -26.33 12.89
CA GLU A 151 31.43 -27.01 11.60
C GLU A 151 32.20 -26.16 10.57
N GLY A 152 32.47 -24.88 10.86
CA GLY A 152 33.32 -24.01 10.02
C GLY A 152 32.65 -23.47 8.75
N GLU A 153 31.36 -23.67 8.57
CA GLU A 153 30.62 -23.23 7.39
C GLU A 153 30.14 -21.77 7.50
N THR A 154 30.44 -20.95 6.49
CA THR A 154 29.90 -19.58 6.37
C THR A 154 28.79 -19.57 5.33
N PRO A 155 27.52 -19.25 5.68
CA PRO A 155 26.45 -19.14 4.69
C PRO A 155 26.79 -18.07 3.64
N LYS A 156 26.65 -18.41 2.35
CA LYS A 156 26.92 -17.51 1.21
C LYS A 156 25.99 -16.28 1.25
N TYR A 157 24.80 -16.39 1.87
CA TYR A 157 23.85 -15.29 2.10
C TYR A 157 23.22 -15.36 3.49
N LYS A 158 23.13 -14.21 4.18
CA LYS A 158 22.57 -14.11 5.54
C LYS A 158 21.08 -13.71 5.45
N PRO A 159 20.18 -14.37 6.20
CA PRO A 159 18.77 -13.98 6.24
C PRO A 159 18.62 -12.54 6.72
N ILE A 160 17.59 -11.85 6.24
CA ILE A 160 17.29 -10.51 6.72
C ILE A 160 16.58 -10.66 8.07
N LYS A 161 17.23 -10.18 9.12
CA LYS A 161 16.71 -10.26 10.50
C LYS A 161 16.11 -8.91 10.87
N PHE A 162 14.87 -8.92 11.32
CA PHE A 162 14.15 -7.75 11.79
C PHE A 162 13.82 -7.92 13.26
N GLY A 163 14.16 -6.96 14.10
CA GLY A 163 13.80 -7.03 15.51
C GLY A 163 12.29 -6.91 15.69
N LEU A 164 11.66 -7.81 16.45
CA LEU A 164 10.28 -7.73 16.90
C LEU A 164 10.25 -7.21 18.34
N TRP A 165 9.45 -6.18 18.62
CA TRP A 165 9.10 -5.82 20.00
C TRP A 165 7.69 -6.32 20.33
N GLY A 166 7.57 -7.46 21.02
CA GLY A 166 6.30 -7.94 21.58
C GLY A 166 6.34 -9.38 22.13
N ASN A 167 5.59 -9.63 23.21
CA ASN A 167 5.43 -10.95 23.82
C ASN A 167 4.04 -11.52 23.48
N ALA A 168 3.92 -12.83 23.24
CA ALA A 168 2.63 -13.52 23.13
C ALA A 168 2.09 -13.86 24.52
N TYR A 169 0.87 -13.38 24.85
CA TYR A 169 0.25 -13.54 26.17
C TYR A 169 -1.21 -14.00 26.10
N SER A 170 -1.64 -14.70 27.14
CA SER A 170 -3.05 -14.78 27.57
C SER A 170 -3.13 -14.80 29.10
N SER A 171 -3.70 -13.76 29.74
CA SER A 171 -4.50 -13.87 30.99
C SER A 171 -4.95 -12.50 31.50
N GLY A 172 -6.09 -12.49 32.20
CA GLY A 172 -6.85 -11.30 32.60
C GLY A 172 -6.27 -10.46 33.75
N SER A 173 -6.93 -9.30 33.90
CA SER A 173 -6.74 -8.19 34.84
C SER A 173 -5.36 -7.52 34.85
N GLY A 174 -5.16 -6.62 33.89
CA GLY A 174 -4.21 -5.50 33.95
C GLY A 174 -2.78 -5.83 33.52
N LEU A 175 -2.47 -5.69 32.22
CA LEU A 175 -1.12 -5.97 31.70
C LEU A 175 -0.67 -4.88 30.71
N GLY A 176 0.51 -4.31 30.95
CA GLY A 176 1.17 -3.33 30.10
C GLY A 176 2.57 -3.79 29.68
N LEU A 177 3.01 -3.37 28.50
CA LEU A 177 4.36 -3.60 27.97
C LEU A 177 5.31 -2.48 28.47
N SER A 178 6.44 -2.86 29.06
CA SER A 178 7.47 -1.93 29.53
C SER A 178 8.65 -1.84 28.55
N ARG A 179 9.12 -0.60 28.35
CA ARG A 179 10.23 -0.17 27.49
C ARG A 179 11.56 -0.45 28.19
N SER A 180 12.52 -1.06 27.50
CA SER A 180 13.89 -1.21 28.03
C SER A 180 14.94 -0.98 26.93
N GLY A 181 15.40 0.27 26.81
CA GLY A 181 16.79 0.58 26.44
C GLY A 181 17.17 0.65 24.96
N ASN A 182 17.79 1.78 24.61
CA ASN A 182 18.53 2.14 23.39
C ASN A 182 19.21 0.99 22.63
N ALA A 183 18.92 0.84 21.33
CA ALA A 183 19.83 0.27 20.35
C ALA A 183 19.45 0.66 18.91
N THR A 184 20.41 0.52 18.01
CA THR A 184 20.53 1.10 16.67
C THR A 184 20.13 0.13 15.54
N THR A 185 19.17 -0.77 15.77
CA THR A 185 18.72 -1.78 14.78
C THR A 185 17.27 -1.56 14.35
N GLY A 186 16.92 -1.75 13.08
CA GLY A 186 15.55 -1.58 12.58
C GLY A 186 14.54 -2.50 13.29
N TYR A 187 13.50 -1.91 13.88
CA TYR A 187 12.48 -2.59 14.69
C TYR A 187 11.13 -2.68 13.97
N ILE A 188 10.50 -3.84 13.98
CA ILE A 188 9.06 -4.05 13.71
C ILE A 188 8.39 -4.11 15.07
N GLN A 189 7.45 -3.22 15.30
CA GLN A 189 6.80 -3.13 16.58
C GLN A 189 5.39 -3.81 16.43
N ASN A 190 4.74 -4.22 17.52
CA ASN A 190 3.49 -4.99 17.54
C ASN A 190 2.24 -4.12 17.83
N ASN A 191 1.14 -4.24 17.06
CA ASN A 191 -0.03 -3.34 17.10
C ASN A 191 -1.03 -3.55 18.27
N ASN A 192 -0.66 -4.26 19.34
CA ASN A 192 -1.55 -4.37 20.51
C ASN A 192 -1.15 -3.34 21.57
N SER A 193 -1.71 -2.13 21.48
CA SER A 193 -1.68 -1.12 22.53
C SER A 193 -2.72 -1.40 23.62
N GLY A 194 -2.64 -2.58 24.23
CA GLY A 194 -3.49 -2.96 25.37
C GLY A 194 -3.49 -4.46 25.63
N PRO A 195 -3.82 -4.89 26.86
CA PRO A 195 -4.01 -6.30 27.17
C PRO A 195 -5.29 -6.81 26.54
N ASP A 196 -5.23 -7.25 25.29
CA ASP A 196 -6.33 -7.94 24.62
C ASP A 196 -6.26 -9.44 24.97
N PRO A 197 -7.26 -10.01 25.67
CA PRO A 197 -7.32 -11.43 26.00
C PRO A 197 -7.49 -12.37 24.78
N THR A 198 -7.58 -11.85 23.55
CA THR A 198 -7.69 -12.64 22.30
C THR A 198 -6.37 -12.81 21.50
N GLY A 199 -5.36 -11.97 21.78
CA GLY A 199 -3.92 -12.23 21.58
C GLY A 199 -3.39 -12.53 20.16
N VAL A 200 -3.89 -11.87 19.10
CA VAL A 200 -3.29 -11.96 17.75
C VAL A 200 -2.25 -10.85 17.55
N HIS A 201 -1.05 -11.19 17.10
CA HIS A 201 0.02 -10.26 16.74
C HIS A 201 0.11 -10.09 15.24
N THR A 202 0.12 -8.86 14.76
CA THR A 202 0.12 -8.59 13.32
C THR A 202 1.39 -7.88 12.88
N ILE A 203 2.00 -8.35 11.79
CA ILE A 203 3.18 -7.76 11.13
C ILE A 203 2.82 -7.43 9.68
N TYR A 204 3.18 -6.23 9.22
CA TYR A 204 2.98 -5.78 7.84
C TYR A 204 4.31 -5.47 7.16
N PHE A 205 4.45 -5.85 5.89
CA PHE A 205 5.54 -5.42 5.01
C PHE A 205 5.15 -5.51 3.55
N VAL A 206 5.96 -4.93 2.67
CA VAL A 206 5.78 -4.94 1.21
C VAL A 206 6.91 -5.77 0.59
N ALA A 207 6.53 -6.79 -0.17
CA ALA A 207 7.43 -7.54 -1.03
C ALA A 207 7.43 -6.91 -2.43
N ARG A 208 8.60 -6.51 -2.93
CA ARG A 208 8.76 -5.84 -4.23
C ARG A 208 9.13 -6.79 -5.36
N HIS A 209 9.31 -8.08 -5.05
CA HIS A 209 9.61 -9.11 -6.01
C HIS A 209 8.69 -10.32 -5.80
N ALA A 210 8.19 -10.86 -6.91
CA ALA A 210 7.37 -12.08 -6.94
C ALA A 210 8.22 -13.32 -6.77
N GLY A 211 7.81 -14.28 -5.95
CA GLY A 211 8.52 -15.54 -5.73
C GLY A 211 8.41 -16.06 -4.30
N GLU A 212 9.21 -17.07 -3.98
CA GLU A 212 9.22 -17.68 -2.64
C GLU A 212 9.65 -16.67 -1.56
N LEU A 213 8.89 -16.61 -0.48
CA LEU A 213 9.26 -15.91 0.75
C LEU A 213 9.32 -16.91 1.89
N GLN A 214 10.51 -17.14 2.40
CA GLN A 214 10.74 -17.99 3.56
C GLN A 214 10.69 -17.14 4.83
N LEU A 215 10.00 -17.65 5.85
CA LEU A 215 9.81 -16.96 7.12
C LEU A 215 10.35 -17.79 8.28
N ALA A 216 10.95 -17.14 9.26
CA ALA A 216 11.18 -17.75 10.56
C ALA A 216 10.96 -16.74 11.69
N LEU A 217 10.53 -17.22 12.85
CA LEU A 217 10.40 -16.43 14.07
C LEU A 217 11.46 -16.88 15.07
N ALA A 218 12.30 -15.97 15.51
CA ALA A 218 13.29 -16.23 16.55
C ALA A 218 12.82 -15.73 17.90
N GLY A 219 12.97 -16.53 18.95
CA GLY A 219 12.48 -16.22 20.28
C GLY A 219 13.07 -17.10 21.39
N ARG A 220 12.61 -16.93 22.63
CA ARG A 220 12.99 -17.80 23.76
C ARG A 220 11.87 -17.87 24.80
N THR A 221 11.92 -18.87 25.68
CA THR A 221 11.01 -18.92 26.82
C THR A 221 11.43 -17.93 27.92
N GLY A 222 10.46 -17.33 28.62
CA GLY A 222 10.70 -16.43 29.74
C GLY A 222 11.55 -17.06 30.85
N SER A 223 12.23 -16.22 31.64
CA SER A 223 13.07 -16.62 32.76
C SER A 223 12.24 -17.35 33.82
N GLY A 224 12.23 -18.68 33.79
CA GLY A 224 11.54 -19.50 34.80
C GLY A 224 11.06 -20.89 34.39
N GLY A 225 11.13 -21.30 33.12
CA GLY A 225 10.62 -22.62 32.78
C GLY A 225 10.98 -23.18 31.40
N THR A 226 11.26 -24.48 31.37
CA THR A 226 11.06 -25.33 30.19
C THR A 226 9.54 -25.56 30.02
N SER A 227 9.02 -25.43 28.80
CA SER A 227 7.68 -25.95 28.47
C SER A 227 7.88 -27.37 27.94
N PRO A 228 7.80 -28.43 28.79
CA PRO A 228 8.09 -29.80 28.36
C PRO A 228 7.13 -30.29 27.25
N ASN A 229 5.96 -29.67 27.14
CA ASN A 229 4.96 -29.99 26.12
C ASN A 229 5.02 -29.06 24.88
N GLY A 230 5.90 -28.05 24.88
CA GLY A 230 6.01 -27.05 23.80
C GLY A 230 4.79 -26.13 23.72
N GLU A 231 5.01 -24.82 23.60
CA GLU A 231 3.92 -23.88 23.31
C GLU A 231 3.52 -24.02 21.84
N GLN A 232 2.27 -23.74 21.49
CA GLN A 232 1.81 -23.75 20.10
C GLN A 232 1.45 -22.34 19.66
N ILE A 233 1.77 -22.00 18.42
CA ILE A 233 1.29 -20.80 17.75
C ILE A 233 0.56 -21.18 16.47
N ASN A 234 -0.47 -20.42 16.13
CA ASN A 234 -1.04 -20.39 14.80
C ASN A 234 -0.51 -19.15 14.08
N VAL A 235 0.02 -19.36 12.88
CA VAL A 235 0.42 -18.27 11.98
C VAL A 235 -0.49 -18.30 10.78
N LYS A 236 -1.13 -17.15 10.51
CA LYS A 236 -1.81 -16.89 9.26
C LYS A 236 -1.04 -15.87 8.46
N ALA A 237 -1.08 -16.00 7.14
CA ALA A 237 -0.50 -15.02 6.25
C ALA A 237 -1.51 -14.58 5.20
N TYR A 238 -1.46 -13.31 4.86
CA TYR A 238 -2.28 -12.72 3.82
C TYR A 238 -1.38 -11.97 2.84
N ILE A 239 -1.67 -12.14 1.55
CA ILE A 239 -1.11 -11.33 0.48
C ILE A 239 -2.23 -10.48 -0.07
N ASN A 240 -2.01 -9.18 -0.07
CA ASN A 240 -2.97 -8.21 -0.54
C ASN A 240 -4.37 -8.31 0.12
N GLY A 241 -4.42 -8.70 1.40
CA GLY A 241 -5.67 -8.91 2.15
C GLY A 241 -6.33 -10.27 1.92
N LEU A 242 -5.88 -11.05 0.95
CA LEU A 242 -6.35 -12.41 0.68
C LEU A 242 -5.46 -13.43 1.40
N PRO A 243 -5.97 -14.60 1.83
CA PRO A 243 -5.14 -15.67 2.38
C PRO A 243 -3.98 -16.00 1.43
N ALA A 244 -2.77 -16.04 1.98
CA ALA A 244 -1.58 -16.36 1.20
C ALA A 244 -1.55 -17.85 0.84
N LYS A 245 -0.85 -18.18 -0.25
CA LYS A 245 -0.59 -19.59 -0.61
C LYS A 245 0.69 -20.08 0.05
N ASP A 246 0.67 -21.31 0.55
CA ASP A 246 1.86 -21.99 1.05
C ASP A 246 2.62 -22.75 -0.05
N ASP A 247 3.76 -23.32 0.32
CA ASP A 247 4.61 -24.13 -0.56
C ASP A 247 4.03 -25.49 -0.98
N ASN A 248 2.92 -25.91 -0.37
CA ASN A 248 2.21 -27.13 -0.73
C ASN A 248 1.05 -26.86 -1.71
N GLY A 249 0.86 -25.61 -2.13
CA GLY A 249 -0.24 -25.20 -3.00
C GLY A 249 -1.58 -25.03 -2.28
N THR A 250 -1.59 -25.05 -0.94
CA THR A 250 -2.78 -24.76 -0.14
C THR A 250 -3.16 -23.30 -0.33
N THR A 251 -4.45 -23.01 -0.55
CA THR A 251 -4.94 -21.65 -0.81
C THR A 251 -5.16 -20.81 0.45
N ASP A 252 -4.86 -21.34 1.63
CA ASP A 252 -5.01 -20.67 2.92
C ASP A 252 -3.81 -21.02 3.83
N TYR A 253 -2.84 -20.11 3.90
CA TYR A 253 -1.72 -20.21 4.83
C TYR A 253 -2.24 -20.02 6.26
N ASN A 254 -2.46 -21.13 6.95
CA ASN A 254 -2.93 -21.17 8.34
C ASN A 254 -2.32 -22.38 9.03
N HIS A 255 -1.14 -22.18 9.62
CA HIS A 255 -0.28 -23.26 10.10
C HIS A 255 -0.07 -23.19 11.61
N SER A 256 -0.08 -24.35 12.27
CA SER A 256 0.24 -24.48 13.68
C SER A 256 1.70 -24.91 13.86
N TYR A 257 2.48 -24.17 14.65
CA TYR A 257 3.87 -24.48 14.96
C TYR A 257 4.05 -24.73 16.44
N ARG A 258 4.85 -25.74 16.77
CA ARG A 258 5.24 -26.05 18.14
C ARG A 258 6.60 -25.40 18.44
N LEU A 259 6.64 -24.66 19.54
CA LEU A 259 7.82 -23.96 20.05
C LEU A 259 8.50 -24.83 21.11
N ILE A 260 9.77 -25.18 20.92
CA ILE A 260 10.54 -26.01 21.87
C ILE A 260 11.66 -25.15 22.47
N GLY A 261 11.31 -24.21 23.33
CA GLY A 261 12.29 -23.27 23.89
C GLY A 261 13.23 -23.88 24.94
N LYS A 262 14.49 -23.43 24.93
CA LYS A 262 15.45 -23.56 26.04
C LYS A 262 15.53 -22.21 26.77
N THR A 263 15.64 -22.23 28.10
CA THR A 263 15.56 -21.05 28.98
C THR A 263 16.64 -19.98 28.74
N THR A 264 17.74 -20.29 28.04
CA THR A 264 18.89 -19.40 27.87
C THR A 264 19.33 -19.18 26.43
N ALA A 265 18.78 -19.91 25.45
CA ALA A 265 19.18 -19.81 24.05
C ALA A 265 18.04 -19.28 23.17
N THR A 266 18.36 -18.38 22.24
CA THR A 266 17.43 -18.02 21.15
C THR A 266 17.18 -19.26 20.31
N ASP A 267 15.93 -19.67 20.24
CA ASP A 267 15.46 -20.74 19.39
C ASP A 267 14.73 -20.13 18.17
N THR A 268 14.73 -20.83 17.06
CA THR A 268 14.19 -20.33 15.79
C THR A 268 13.17 -21.30 15.25
N VAL A 269 11.97 -20.81 15.01
CA VAL A 269 10.89 -21.59 14.40
C VAL A 269 10.77 -21.19 12.95
N THR A 270 11.25 -22.08 12.08
CA THR A 270 11.07 -21.93 10.63
C THR A 270 9.62 -22.20 10.29
N LEU A 271 9.00 -21.25 9.59
CA LEU A 271 7.62 -21.39 9.13
C LEU A 271 7.60 -21.96 7.71
N HIS A 272 6.45 -22.48 7.30
CA HIS A 272 6.16 -22.78 5.90
C HIS A 272 6.39 -21.56 5.03
N ARG A 273 6.78 -21.78 3.78
CA ARG A 273 7.08 -20.68 2.84
C ARG A 273 5.76 -20.10 2.33
N ILE A 274 5.81 -18.83 1.97
CA ILE A 274 4.70 -18.13 1.30
C ILE A 274 5.11 -17.85 -0.14
N ILE A 275 4.16 -17.99 -1.08
CA ILE A 275 4.40 -17.64 -2.47
C ILE A 275 3.89 -16.22 -2.76
N ILE A 276 4.81 -15.31 -3.05
CA ILE A 276 4.51 -13.94 -3.48
C ILE A 276 4.15 -13.95 -4.97
N PRO A 277 2.94 -13.49 -5.36
CA PRO A 277 2.49 -13.53 -6.75
C PRO A 277 3.21 -12.48 -7.62
N GLU A 278 3.00 -12.58 -8.93
CA GLU A 278 3.44 -11.56 -9.89
C GLU A 278 2.93 -10.17 -9.49
N ILE A 279 3.82 -9.18 -9.58
CA ILE A 279 3.52 -7.79 -9.26
C ILE A 279 3.15 -7.10 -10.58
N PRO A 280 1.92 -6.57 -10.72
CA PRO A 280 1.50 -5.87 -11.93
C PRO A 280 2.45 -4.73 -12.33
N ALA A 281 2.58 -4.44 -13.62
CA ALA A 281 3.39 -3.31 -14.07
C ALA A 281 2.84 -1.99 -13.49
N GLY A 282 3.74 -1.16 -12.93
CA GLY A 282 3.38 0.09 -12.25
C GLY A 282 3.13 -0.04 -10.73
N ASN A 283 3.06 -1.27 -10.22
CA ASN A 283 2.91 -1.54 -8.79
C ASN A 283 4.25 -1.50 -8.07
N VAL A 284 4.27 -0.86 -6.90
CA VAL A 284 5.49 -0.72 -6.09
C VAL A 284 5.82 -1.98 -5.27
N GLY A 285 4.91 -2.95 -5.23
CA GLY A 285 5.05 -4.25 -4.57
C GLY A 285 3.69 -4.86 -4.21
N VAL A 286 3.71 -6.02 -3.57
CA VAL A 286 2.54 -6.60 -2.88
C VAL A 286 2.70 -6.54 -1.38
N GLN A 287 1.59 -6.39 -0.70
CA GLN A 287 1.57 -6.33 0.74
C GLN A 287 1.45 -7.73 1.34
N VAL A 288 2.26 -7.98 2.37
CA VAL A 288 2.19 -9.17 3.21
C VAL A 288 1.78 -8.76 4.61
N LYS A 289 0.76 -9.45 5.14
CA LYS A 289 0.32 -9.38 6.54
C LYS A 289 0.52 -10.75 7.18
N LEU A 290 1.22 -10.81 8.31
CA LEU A 290 1.36 -12.02 9.12
C LEU A 290 0.59 -11.83 10.43
N GLU A 291 -0.28 -12.77 10.77
CA GLU A 291 -0.98 -12.86 12.05
C GLU A 291 -0.44 -14.04 12.84
N ILE A 292 0.01 -13.81 14.08
CA ILE A 292 0.60 -14.83 14.95
C ILE A 292 -0.22 -14.88 16.24
N ARG A 293 -0.75 -16.05 16.57
CA ARG A 293 -1.62 -16.26 17.74
C ARG A 293 -1.13 -17.42 18.58
N GLY A 294 -1.06 -17.26 19.91
CA GLY A 294 -0.81 -18.39 20.81
C GLY A 294 -2.00 -19.36 20.88
N VAL A 295 -1.73 -20.67 20.96
CA VAL A 295 -2.74 -21.73 21.07
C VAL A 295 -2.53 -22.50 22.37
N GLY A 296 -3.59 -22.62 23.17
CA GLY A 296 -3.66 -23.64 24.24
C GLY A 296 -2.92 -23.35 25.54
N LEU A 297 -2.70 -22.08 25.91
CA LEU A 297 -2.31 -21.75 27.29
C LEU A 297 -3.50 -21.99 28.22
N ARG A 298 -3.57 -23.17 28.84
CA ARG A 298 -4.42 -23.34 30.02
C ARG A 298 -3.82 -22.47 31.13
N PRO A 299 -4.56 -21.53 31.75
CA PRO A 299 -4.10 -20.91 32.98
C PRO A 299 -3.93 -22.05 34.01
N GLY A 300 -2.69 -22.47 34.23
CA GLY A 300 -2.38 -23.41 35.30
C GLY A 300 -2.79 -22.76 36.61
N SER A 301 -3.48 -23.52 37.47
CA SER A 301 -3.71 -23.16 38.86
C SER A 301 -2.36 -23.13 39.58
N GLY A 302 -1.64 -22.01 39.49
CA GLY A 302 -0.31 -21.85 40.04
C GLY A 302 0.45 -20.74 39.32
N ASN A 303 1.15 -19.91 40.09
CA ASN A 303 1.78 -18.65 39.70
C ASN A 303 2.95 -18.75 38.68
N SER A 304 3.00 -19.80 37.85
CA SER A 304 4.07 -20.07 36.89
C SER A 304 3.54 -20.03 35.47
N SER A 305 3.51 -18.83 34.90
CA SER A 305 3.15 -18.60 33.51
C SER A 305 4.37 -18.82 32.62
N TYR A 306 4.33 -19.86 31.78
CA TYR A 306 5.34 -20.12 30.76
C TYR A 306 5.04 -19.23 29.54
N TYR A 307 6.06 -18.56 28.97
CA TYR A 307 5.89 -17.60 27.88
C TYR A 307 6.97 -17.75 26.82
N TYR A 308 6.63 -17.96 25.55
CA TYR A 308 7.55 -17.74 24.43
C TYR A 308 7.51 -16.29 23.96
N ARG A 309 8.67 -15.66 23.87
CA ARG A 309 8.86 -14.27 23.43
C ARG A 309 9.56 -14.28 22.09
N PHE A 310 8.96 -13.69 21.07
CA PHE A 310 9.59 -13.50 19.76
C PHE A 310 10.34 -12.17 19.75
N TYR A 311 11.61 -12.20 19.36
CA TYR A 311 12.47 -11.02 19.26
C TYR A 311 12.85 -10.69 17.84
N GLU A 312 12.69 -11.61 16.90
CA GLU A 312 13.05 -11.35 15.51
C GLU A 312 12.14 -12.09 14.52
N LEU A 313 11.83 -11.42 13.40
CA LEU A 313 11.30 -12.02 12.18
C LEU A 313 12.46 -12.14 11.21
N TRP A 314 12.67 -13.34 10.69
CA TRP A 314 13.71 -13.61 9.72
C TRP A 314 13.05 -13.85 8.38
N LEU A 315 13.46 -13.09 7.38
CA LEU A 315 13.01 -13.23 6.00
C LEU A 315 14.15 -13.74 5.12
N ASN A 316 13.81 -14.66 4.24
CA ASN A 316 14.71 -15.13 3.19
C ASN A 316 13.88 -15.53 1.95
N GLY A 317 14.54 -16.01 0.90
CA GLY A 317 13.87 -16.42 -0.32
C GLY A 317 13.82 -15.32 -1.39
N TRP A 318 13.27 -15.66 -2.54
CA TRP A 318 13.28 -14.85 -3.75
C TRP A 318 12.67 -13.46 -3.58
N ALA A 319 11.54 -13.38 -2.87
CA ALA A 319 10.83 -12.13 -2.66
C ALA A 319 11.64 -11.09 -1.87
N THR A 320 12.71 -11.52 -1.19
CA THR A 320 13.59 -10.65 -0.40
C THR A 320 14.72 -10.00 -1.19
N ARG A 321 14.90 -10.38 -2.45
CA ARG A 321 16.05 -9.96 -3.28
C ARG A 321 15.72 -8.69 -4.08
N GLY A 322 16.73 -7.87 -4.38
CA GLY A 322 16.61 -6.66 -5.20
C GLY A 322 17.05 -5.37 -4.52
N ASP A 323 17.38 -4.36 -5.32
CA ASP A 323 17.91 -3.05 -4.90
C ASP A 323 16.83 -1.95 -4.82
N GLN A 324 15.56 -2.33 -4.77
CA GLN A 324 14.41 -1.41 -4.89
C GLN A 324 13.64 -1.19 -3.58
N GLY A 325 13.99 -1.88 -2.48
CA GLY A 325 13.37 -1.67 -1.16
C GLY A 325 14.23 -0.88 -0.18
N ALA A 326 13.86 -0.92 1.10
CA ALA A 326 14.47 -0.08 2.13
C ALA A 326 15.90 -0.53 2.48
N LEU A 327 16.75 0.42 2.89
CA LEU A 327 18.10 0.14 3.40
C LEU A 327 18.01 -0.56 4.76
N PHE A 328 18.53 -1.79 4.85
CA PHE A 328 18.69 -2.52 6.10
C PHE A 328 20.16 -2.93 6.27
N ASN A 329 20.78 -2.52 7.39
CA ASN A 329 22.23 -2.69 7.64
C ASN A 329 23.12 -2.23 6.47
N GLY A 330 22.73 -1.14 5.80
CA GLY A 330 23.48 -0.58 4.66
C GLY A 330 23.32 -1.31 3.34
N LYS A 331 22.39 -2.29 3.23
CA LYS A 331 22.07 -2.99 1.97
C LYS A 331 20.62 -2.76 1.58
N LYS A 332 20.36 -2.51 0.30
CA LYS A 332 19.00 -2.50 -0.25
C LYS A 332 18.48 -3.93 -0.36
N THR A 333 17.18 -4.13 -0.12
CA THR A 333 16.54 -5.45 -0.16
C THR A 333 15.25 -5.38 -0.95
N GLY A 334 14.74 -6.50 -1.46
CA GLY A 334 13.43 -6.59 -2.12
C GLY A 334 12.24 -6.41 -1.18
N ILE A 335 12.48 -6.29 0.13
CA ILE A 335 11.46 -6.03 1.13
C ILE A 335 11.52 -4.55 1.55
N SER A 336 10.37 -3.89 1.50
CA SER A 336 10.14 -2.64 2.20
C SER A 336 9.24 -2.93 3.39
N PHE A 337 9.79 -2.87 4.60
CA PHE A 337 8.93 -2.77 5.76
C PHE A 337 8.30 -1.39 5.76
N SER A 338 6.98 -1.37 5.73
CA SER A 338 6.23 -0.30 6.36
C SER A 338 6.47 -0.47 7.86
N TYR A 339 7.51 0.17 8.39
CA TYR A 339 7.63 0.34 9.83
C TYR A 339 6.27 0.86 10.30
N ALA A 340 5.50 0.14 11.10
CA ALA A 340 4.39 0.78 11.78
C ALA A 340 3.98 -0.08 12.95
N THR A 341 4.13 0.53 14.10
CA THR A 341 3.20 0.29 15.19
C THR A 341 2.31 1.47 15.42
N PRO A 342 1.21 1.23 16.13
CA PRO A 342 0.41 2.28 16.75
C PRO A 342 1.20 3.08 17.80
N ARG A 343 2.41 2.65 18.21
CA ARG A 343 3.30 3.39 19.11
C ARG A 343 4.52 4.04 18.43
N ASP A 344 4.95 3.59 17.25
CA ASP A 344 6.05 4.20 16.47
C ASP A 344 5.56 5.06 15.29
N GLY A 345 4.28 5.37 15.18
CA GLY A 345 3.89 6.60 14.50
C GLY A 345 4.20 6.65 12.99
N ILE A 346 3.77 5.66 12.21
CA ILE A 346 3.73 5.83 10.74
C ILE A 346 2.31 6.15 10.33
N ALA A 347 2.11 7.44 10.10
CA ALA A 347 0.89 8.01 9.57
C ALA A 347 0.40 7.20 8.36
N ALA A 348 -0.92 7.11 8.22
CA ALA A 348 -1.46 6.90 6.88
C ALA A 348 -0.90 8.02 5.97
N PRO A 349 -0.41 7.72 4.75
CA PRO A 349 0.08 8.76 3.86
C PRO A 349 -0.97 9.86 3.67
N SER A 350 -0.61 11.11 3.89
CA SER A 350 -1.53 12.21 3.60
C SER A 350 -1.80 12.23 2.10
N ILE A 351 -3.07 12.25 1.73
CA ILE A 351 -3.51 12.24 0.33
C ILE A 351 -4.37 13.45 0.04
N HIS A 352 -4.27 13.96 -1.18
CA HIS A 352 -4.92 15.19 -1.60
C HIS A 352 -5.69 14.98 -2.89
N MET A 353 -6.83 15.65 -3.02
CA MET A 353 -7.53 15.82 -4.28
C MET A 353 -7.61 17.31 -4.59
N ASN A 354 -6.76 17.77 -5.50
CA ASN A 354 -6.71 19.17 -5.91
C ASN A 354 -7.72 19.43 -7.03
N MET A 355 -8.30 20.63 -7.06
CA MET A 355 -9.29 21.03 -8.05
C MET A 355 -8.85 22.30 -8.77
N THR A 356 -8.88 22.26 -10.09
CA THR A 356 -8.63 23.46 -10.91
C THR A 356 -9.92 24.24 -11.05
N ALA A 357 -9.93 25.45 -10.48
CA ALA A 357 -11.02 26.40 -10.67
C ALA A 357 -11.02 26.97 -12.10
N PRO A 358 -12.19 27.30 -12.68
CA PRO A 358 -12.28 28.08 -13.91
C PRO A 358 -11.64 29.46 -13.81
N THR A 359 -11.35 30.07 -14.96
CA THR A 359 -10.85 31.46 -15.01
C THR A 359 -11.89 32.44 -14.49
N GLY A 360 -11.48 33.38 -13.65
CA GLY A 360 -12.34 34.42 -13.09
C GLY A 360 -12.21 34.53 -11.57
N ASN A 361 -13.03 35.39 -10.97
CA ASN A 361 -13.05 35.62 -9.53
C ASN A 361 -13.98 34.60 -8.87
N MET A 362 -13.42 33.53 -8.31
CA MET A 362 -14.19 32.59 -7.51
C MET A 362 -14.33 33.15 -6.10
N GLU A 363 -15.55 33.36 -5.63
CA GLU A 363 -15.78 33.91 -4.30
C GLU A 363 -16.16 32.83 -3.29
N TYR A 364 -16.88 31.79 -3.71
CA TYR A 364 -17.28 30.70 -2.84
C TYR A 364 -16.81 29.36 -3.38
N PHE A 365 -16.62 28.41 -2.47
CA PHE A 365 -16.48 26.99 -2.77
C PHE A 365 -17.42 26.19 -1.86
N TYR A 366 -18.29 25.42 -2.49
CA TYR A 366 -19.25 24.50 -1.86
C TYR A 366 -18.84 23.06 -2.14
N THR A 367 -19.03 22.20 -1.14
CA THR A 367 -18.73 20.78 -1.23
C THR A 367 -19.42 20.02 -0.10
N GLU A 368 -19.50 18.71 -0.28
CA GLU A 368 -20.08 17.77 0.66
C GLU A 368 -19.05 16.69 1.04
N VAL A 369 -19.13 16.19 2.26
CA VAL A 369 -18.28 15.11 2.77
C VAL A 369 -19.12 14.04 3.45
N THR A 370 -18.83 12.78 3.15
CA THR A 370 -19.43 11.60 3.80
C THR A 370 -18.31 10.64 4.19
N VAL A 371 -18.22 10.29 5.46
CA VAL A 371 -17.27 9.28 5.95
C VAL A 371 -18.04 7.97 6.14
N PRO A 372 -17.74 6.89 5.39
CA PRO A 372 -18.46 5.62 5.54
C PRO A 372 -18.16 4.96 6.89
N PRO A 373 -19.04 4.08 7.40
CA PRO A 373 -18.75 3.27 8.58
C PRO A 373 -17.42 2.52 8.44
N GLY A 374 -16.57 2.59 9.46
CA GLY A 374 -15.23 1.97 9.46
C GLY A 374 -14.15 2.79 8.73
N GLY A 375 -14.54 3.88 8.04
CA GLY A 375 -13.61 4.83 7.42
C GLY A 375 -13.15 5.95 8.35
N ASP A 376 -13.57 5.92 9.62
CA ASP A 376 -13.37 6.94 10.66
C ASP A 376 -12.40 6.57 11.80
N PRO A 377 -11.14 6.17 11.54
CA PRO A 377 -10.15 6.02 12.60
C PRO A 377 -10.05 7.27 13.49
N LEU A 378 -9.56 7.07 14.72
CA LEU A 378 -9.18 8.20 15.56
C LEU A 378 -8.05 8.99 14.88
N TYR A 379 -7.95 10.26 15.23
CA TYR A 379 -6.92 11.18 14.77
C TYR A 379 -6.89 11.40 13.25
N THR A 380 -8.02 11.23 12.58
CA THR A 380 -8.16 11.52 11.14
C THR A 380 -8.72 12.90 10.91
N TYR A 381 -8.12 13.65 9.98
CA TYR A 381 -8.69 14.87 9.45
C TYR A 381 -9.18 14.65 8.02
N TYR A 382 -10.48 14.83 7.80
CA TYR A 382 -11.12 14.87 6.48
C TYR A 382 -11.28 16.33 6.08
N MET A 383 -10.19 16.91 5.59
CA MET A 383 -10.21 18.28 5.10
C MET A 383 -11.07 18.32 3.85
N THR A 384 -12.11 19.14 3.94
CA THR A 384 -13.21 19.18 2.98
C THR A 384 -13.16 20.42 2.10
N SER A 385 -12.55 21.52 2.53
CA SER A 385 -12.46 22.75 1.72
C SER A 385 -11.13 23.44 1.95
N GLY A 386 -10.15 23.09 1.13
CA GLY A 386 -8.82 23.68 1.14
C GLY A 386 -8.79 24.98 0.36
N ASN A 387 -7.89 25.88 0.73
CA ASN A 387 -7.54 27.04 -0.06
C ASN A 387 -6.05 27.36 0.11
N GLY A 388 -5.51 28.26 -0.69
CA GLY A 388 -4.08 28.61 -0.66
C GLY A 388 -3.57 29.18 0.68
N GLN A 389 -4.47 29.52 1.61
CA GLN A 389 -4.13 30.17 2.88
C GLN A 389 -4.81 29.50 4.09
N GLY A 390 -5.43 28.34 3.92
CA GLY A 390 -6.11 27.67 5.02
C GLY A 390 -6.94 26.47 4.62
N TYR A 391 -7.74 26.00 5.56
CA TYR A 391 -8.52 24.79 5.41
C TYR A 391 -9.79 24.81 6.26
N ALA A 392 -10.79 24.02 5.85
CA ALA A 392 -11.91 23.64 6.68
C ALA A 392 -12.31 22.18 6.47
N GLY A 393 -12.80 21.51 7.51
CA GLY A 393 -13.24 20.11 7.40
C GLY A 393 -13.63 19.49 8.74
N ILE A 394 -13.83 18.18 8.74
CA ILE A 394 -14.24 17.41 9.93
C ILE A 394 -13.12 16.51 10.44
N GLN A 395 -13.01 16.37 11.77
CA GLN A 395 -11.97 15.60 12.44
C GLN A 395 -12.56 14.53 13.35
N THR A 396 -11.89 13.38 13.46
CA THR A 396 -12.08 12.41 14.53
C THR A 396 -11.00 12.66 15.60
N ASN A 397 -11.28 13.45 16.63
CA ASN A 397 -10.24 13.83 17.60
C ASN A 397 -10.04 12.80 18.71
N SER A 398 -11.12 12.19 19.17
CA SER A 398 -11.10 11.16 20.20
C SER A 398 -12.39 10.32 20.13
N ALA A 399 -12.51 9.33 21.03
CA ALA A 399 -13.75 8.57 21.17
C ALA A 399 -14.98 9.44 21.52
N THR A 400 -14.79 10.64 22.05
CA THR A 400 -15.86 11.53 22.52
C THR A 400 -15.89 12.89 21.85
N GLU A 401 -14.94 13.18 20.97
CA GLU A 401 -14.78 14.49 20.34
C GLU A 401 -14.58 14.38 18.83
N ARG A 402 -15.48 15.04 18.09
CA ARG A 402 -15.50 15.05 16.63
C ARG A 402 -15.79 16.46 16.14
N ARG A 403 -14.74 17.15 15.68
CA ARG A 403 -14.80 18.59 15.39
C ARG A 403 -15.15 18.87 13.95
N PHE A 404 -15.76 20.03 13.71
CA PHE A 404 -15.53 20.81 12.50
C PHE A 404 -14.48 21.86 12.81
N LEU A 405 -13.43 21.94 12.00
CA LEU A 405 -12.30 22.86 12.14
C LEU A 405 -12.26 23.80 10.94
N PHE A 406 -11.93 25.07 11.18
CA PHE A 406 -11.67 26.09 10.18
C PHE A 406 -10.47 26.93 10.60
N SER A 407 -9.40 26.94 9.80
CA SER A 407 -8.14 27.62 10.12
C SER A 407 -7.61 28.38 8.92
N ILE A 408 -7.00 29.54 9.19
CA ILE A 408 -6.34 30.41 8.22
C ILE A 408 -4.95 30.76 8.73
N TRP A 409 -3.91 30.48 7.95
CA TRP A 409 -2.54 30.88 8.24
C TRP A 409 -2.36 32.38 8.15
N ALA A 410 -1.56 32.97 9.05
CA ALA A 410 -1.08 34.34 8.92
C ALA A 410 -0.12 34.47 7.72
N ALA A 411 0.03 35.68 7.18
CA ALA A 411 0.96 35.93 6.08
C ALA A 411 2.44 35.89 6.48
N ILE A 412 2.74 35.99 7.78
CA ILE A 412 4.08 35.92 8.33
C ILE A 412 4.03 34.93 9.49
N GLU A 413 4.96 33.98 9.48
CA GLU A 413 5.15 33.06 10.60
C GLU A 413 5.82 33.79 11.76
N GLU A 414 5.22 33.69 12.94
CA GLU A 414 5.79 34.22 14.19
C GLU A 414 6.30 33.05 15.03
N SER A 415 7.50 33.15 15.61
CA SER A 415 8.08 32.07 16.43
C SER A 415 7.29 31.80 17.72
N ASP A 416 6.48 32.76 18.17
CA ASP A 416 5.50 32.61 19.25
C ASP A 416 4.11 32.97 18.73
N PRO A 417 3.16 32.00 18.64
CA PRO A 417 1.78 32.26 18.22
C PRO A 417 1.06 33.29 19.09
N SER A 418 1.47 33.46 20.35
CA SER A 418 0.89 34.46 21.26
C SER A 418 1.20 35.89 20.81
N ALA A 419 2.30 36.10 20.07
CA ALA A 419 2.67 37.40 19.50
C ALA A 419 1.65 37.90 18.46
N LEU A 420 0.88 36.99 17.83
CA LEU A 420 -0.26 37.36 16.98
C LEU A 420 -1.35 38.11 17.75
N LYS A 421 -1.42 37.98 19.09
CA LYS A 421 -2.38 38.68 19.94
C LYS A 421 -1.89 40.06 20.41
N VAL A 422 -0.59 40.36 20.31
CA VAL A 422 0.06 41.49 21.02
C VAL A 422 0.60 42.57 20.07
N LYS A 423 0.66 42.33 18.75
CA LYS A 423 1.22 43.28 17.77
C LYS A 423 0.21 44.35 17.34
N TYR A 424 0.68 45.58 17.13
CA TYR A 424 -0.10 46.77 16.72
C TYR A 424 -0.78 46.63 15.33
N ASN A 425 -0.52 45.55 14.59
CA ASN A 425 -1.18 45.21 13.32
C ASN A 425 -1.13 43.68 13.08
N PRO A 426 -2.03 42.89 13.68
CA PRO A 426 -2.01 41.43 13.51
C PRO A 426 -2.35 41.07 12.05
N LYS A 427 -1.50 40.25 11.42
CA LYS A 427 -1.70 39.76 10.04
C LYS A 427 -2.89 38.80 9.91
N ILE A 428 -3.51 38.43 11.03
CA ILE A 428 -4.73 37.65 11.10
C ILE A 428 -5.64 38.21 12.21
N VAL A 429 -6.89 38.54 11.87
CA VAL A 429 -7.87 39.15 12.79
C VAL A 429 -9.18 38.38 12.70
N ARG A 430 -9.78 38.10 13.86
CA ARG A 430 -11.15 37.60 13.92
C ARG A 430 -12.12 38.77 13.74
N VAL A 431 -13.02 38.70 12.76
CA VAL A 431 -13.94 39.79 12.39
C VAL A 431 -15.38 39.57 12.90
N CYS A 432 -15.71 38.39 13.43
CA CYS A 432 -17.03 38.13 14.00
C CYS A 432 -17.21 38.77 15.40
N ASN A 433 -18.30 39.52 15.61
CA ASN A 433 -18.63 40.22 16.87
C ASN A 433 -18.99 39.25 18.03
N GLN A 434 -18.75 39.67 19.29
CA GLN A 434 -19.27 39.07 20.54
C GLN A 434 -20.44 39.95 21.01
N PRO A 435 -21.67 39.45 21.31
CA PRO A 435 -21.92 38.74 22.58
C PRO A 435 -23.09 37.71 22.63
N GLN A 436 -23.51 37.09 21.51
CA GLN A 436 -24.46 35.95 21.54
C GLN A 436 -24.03 34.80 20.62
N TYR A 437 -22.82 34.30 20.88
CA TYR A 437 -22.29 33.06 20.31
C TYR A 437 -23.33 31.95 20.31
N ARG A 438 -23.30 31.10 19.27
CA ARG A 438 -23.67 29.70 19.50
C ARG A 438 -22.77 29.18 20.63
N PRO A 439 -23.32 28.79 21.78
CA PRO A 439 -22.52 28.14 22.81
C PRO A 439 -21.77 26.95 22.19
N GLY A 440 -20.45 26.90 22.39
CA GLY A 440 -19.63 25.74 21.99
C GLY A 440 -18.64 25.93 20.84
N ILE A 441 -18.62 27.06 20.12
CA ILE A 441 -17.53 27.35 19.17
C ILE A 441 -16.32 27.90 19.93
N THR A 442 -15.17 27.24 19.76
CA THR A 442 -13.89 27.68 20.33
C THR A 442 -13.08 28.43 19.28
N TYR A 443 -12.49 29.55 19.68
CA TYR A 443 -11.60 30.37 18.84
C TYR A 443 -10.21 30.43 19.47
N SER A 444 -9.17 30.24 18.66
CA SER A 444 -7.77 30.30 19.11
C SER A 444 -6.85 30.78 17.99
N VAL A 445 -5.58 30.98 18.34
CA VAL A 445 -4.46 31.00 17.41
C VAL A 445 -3.76 29.64 17.43
N PHE A 446 -3.01 29.31 16.38
CA PHE A 446 -2.25 28.06 16.26
C PHE A 446 -0.78 28.31 15.86
N GLY A 447 0.05 27.29 16.08
CA GLY A 447 1.51 27.28 15.86
C GLY A 447 2.05 25.88 15.55
N GLY A 448 3.33 25.77 15.21
CA GLY A 448 4.04 24.49 14.98
C GLY A 448 4.03 24.00 13.52
N GLU A 449 3.12 24.53 12.70
CA GLU A 449 2.97 24.26 11.26
C GLU A 449 2.83 25.58 10.48
N GLY A 450 3.61 26.60 10.87
CA GLY A 450 3.27 28.00 10.67
C GLY A 450 2.37 28.53 11.80
N THR A 451 1.88 29.76 11.67
CA THR A 451 0.98 30.38 12.67
C THR A 451 -0.26 30.96 12.02
N GLY A 452 -1.37 31.05 12.76
CA GLY A 452 -2.62 31.57 12.22
C GLY A 452 -3.78 31.60 13.21
N GLY A 453 -4.98 31.85 12.69
CA GLY A 453 -6.24 31.85 13.44
C GLY A 453 -7.05 30.59 13.15
N GLN A 454 -7.68 30.00 14.17
CA GLN A 454 -8.55 28.84 14.02
C GLN A 454 -9.83 28.96 14.84
N SER A 455 -10.88 28.32 14.34
CA SER A 455 -12.17 28.14 15.00
C SER A 455 -12.61 26.69 14.86
N TYR A 456 -13.13 26.08 15.94
CA TYR A 456 -13.67 24.74 15.88
C TYR A 456 -14.91 24.55 16.76
N LEU A 457 -15.74 23.59 16.38
CA LEU A 457 -16.95 23.20 17.11
C LEU A 457 -16.97 21.68 17.21
N ASN A 458 -17.23 21.12 18.39
CA ASN A 458 -17.52 19.69 18.51
C ASN A 458 -18.94 19.41 17.96
N VAL A 459 -19.00 18.99 16.71
CA VAL A 459 -20.25 18.76 15.97
C VAL A 459 -20.77 17.33 16.12
N LYS A 460 -20.00 16.46 16.80
CA LYS A 460 -20.35 15.04 17.03
C LYS A 460 -20.84 14.35 15.76
N TRP A 461 -20.12 14.57 14.66
CA TRP A 461 -20.52 14.03 13.37
C TRP A 461 -20.50 12.49 13.39
N GLU A 462 -21.35 11.87 12.56
CA GLU A 462 -21.58 10.43 12.49
C GLU A 462 -21.20 9.89 11.12
N THR A 463 -20.76 8.63 11.07
CA THR A 463 -20.48 7.95 9.80
C THR A 463 -21.76 7.69 9.01
N GLY A 464 -21.63 7.58 7.69
CA GLY A 464 -22.75 7.40 6.75
C GLY A 464 -23.58 8.67 6.52
N LYS A 465 -23.39 9.73 7.31
CA LYS A 465 -24.09 11.01 7.12
C LYS A 465 -23.27 11.97 6.25
N THR A 466 -23.96 12.67 5.34
CA THR A 466 -23.37 13.72 4.50
C THR A 466 -23.46 15.09 5.18
N TYR A 467 -22.34 15.78 5.26
CA TYR A 467 -22.21 17.14 5.76
C TYR A 467 -21.84 18.10 4.63
N LYS A 468 -22.23 19.37 4.75
CA LYS A 468 -21.97 20.38 3.72
C LYS A 468 -21.06 21.46 4.26
N VAL A 469 -20.14 21.93 3.44
CA VAL A 469 -19.21 23.00 3.78
C VAL A 469 -19.32 24.08 2.71
N LEU A 470 -19.39 25.32 3.17
CA LEU A 470 -19.30 26.49 2.31
C LEU A 470 -18.18 27.38 2.84
N LEU A 471 -17.22 27.70 1.98
CA LEU A 471 -16.21 28.71 2.25
C LEU A 471 -16.42 29.89 1.31
N ARG A 472 -16.25 31.11 1.83
CA ARG A 472 -16.22 32.36 1.08
C ARG A 472 -14.87 33.04 1.27
N ILE A 473 -14.24 33.41 0.16
CA ILE A 473 -12.96 34.12 0.12
C ILE A 473 -13.09 35.30 -0.83
N ARG A 474 -12.88 36.50 -0.31
CA ARG A 474 -12.90 37.73 -1.13
C ARG A 474 -11.88 38.76 -0.65
N PRO A 475 -11.36 39.62 -1.54
CA PRO A 475 -10.66 40.82 -1.12
C PRO A 475 -11.53 41.64 -0.14
N HIS A 476 -10.92 42.23 0.87
CA HIS A 476 -11.63 43.14 1.77
C HIS A 476 -12.24 44.30 0.94
N PRO A 477 -13.53 44.64 1.11
CA PRO A 477 -14.18 45.67 0.28
C PRO A 477 -13.60 47.07 0.49
N ASP A 478 -12.98 47.31 1.65
CA ASP A 478 -12.26 48.53 1.98
C ASP A 478 -10.74 48.28 2.02
N GLN A 479 -10.10 48.33 0.85
CA GLN A 479 -8.64 48.19 0.73
C GLN A 479 -7.89 49.47 1.17
N VAL A 480 -8.59 50.58 1.42
CA VAL A 480 -7.95 51.81 1.92
C VAL A 480 -7.68 51.66 3.42
N ARG A 481 -8.69 51.23 4.19
CA ARG A 481 -8.53 50.96 5.63
C ARG A 481 -7.80 49.65 5.89
N PHE A 482 -7.98 48.66 5.02
CA PHE A 482 -7.39 47.32 5.19
C PHE A 482 -6.61 46.92 3.94
N PRO A 483 -5.47 47.58 3.66
CA PRO A 483 -4.69 47.32 2.46
C PRO A 483 -4.19 45.88 2.43
N ASN A 484 -4.21 45.31 1.23
CA ASN A 484 -3.82 43.93 0.93
C ASN A 484 -4.48 42.89 1.87
N SER A 485 -5.73 43.13 2.26
CA SER A 485 -6.46 42.23 3.15
C SER A 485 -7.50 41.40 2.39
N THR A 486 -7.71 40.18 2.85
CA THR A 486 -8.70 39.21 2.32
C THR A 486 -9.55 38.70 3.49
N LEU A 487 -10.85 38.53 3.27
CA LEU A 487 -11.80 37.95 4.21
C LEU A 487 -12.03 36.48 3.90
N TYR A 488 -12.04 35.64 4.93
CA TYR A 488 -12.26 34.20 4.86
C TYR A 488 -13.40 33.83 5.81
N LYS A 489 -14.51 33.37 5.25
CA LYS A 489 -15.74 33.05 5.99
C LYS A 489 -16.13 31.59 5.78
N ALA A 490 -16.54 30.91 6.84
CA ALA A 490 -16.90 29.49 6.79
C ALA A 490 -18.27 29.20 7.40
N TRP A 491 -19.02 28.31 6.73
CA TRP A 491 -20.24 27.71 7.25
C TRP A 491 -20.20 26.20 7.13
N PHE A 492 -20.76 25.54 8.14
CA PHE A 492 -20.92 24.08 8.20
C PHE A 492 -22.39 23.72 8.31
N HIS A 493 -22.87 22.83 7.46
CA HIS A 493 -24.22 22.28 7.56
C HIS A 493 -24.17 20.91 8.23
N ASN A 494 -24.75 20.80 9.43
CA ASN A 494 -24.74 19.58 10.24
C ASN A 494 -25.75 18.50 9.78
N GLY A 495 -26.48 18.77 8.69
CA GLY A 495 -27.55 17.94 8.14
C GLY A 495 -28.95 18.53 8.38
N THR A 496 -29.10 19.48 9.30
CA THR A 496 -30.39 20.15 9.58
C THR A 496 -30.34 21.66 9.37
N GLU A 497 -29.20 22.29 9.63
CA GLU A 497 -29.06 23.74 9.60
C GLU A 497 -27.65 24.18 9.23
N TRP A 498 -27.52 25.39 8.70
CA TRP A 498 -26.25 26.05 8.49
C TRP A 498 -25.75 26.69 9.79
N ILE A 499 -24.50 26.43 10.11
CA ILE A 499 -23.79 26.96 11.27
C ILE A 499 -22.70 27.89 10.76
N PHE A 500 -22.81 29.18 11.07
CA PHE A 500 -21.71 30.11 10.88
C PHE A 500 -20.59 29.82 11.88
N MET A 501 -19.36 29.66 11.38
CA MET A 501 -18.21 29.30 12.19
C MET A 501 -17.44 30.54 12.64
N CYS A 502 -16.88 31.26 11.66
CA CYS A 502 -16.04 32.44 11.88
C CYS A 502 -15.86 33.20 10.57
N GLU A 503 -15.50 34.48 10.68
CA GLU A 503 -14.85 35.24 9.61
C GLU A 503 -13.47 35.73 10.10
N TRP A 504 -12.44 35.43 9.31
CA TRP A 504 -11.08 35.89 9.54
C TRP A 504 -10.67 36.91 8.47
N ARG A 505 -10.10 38.03 8.88
CA ARG A 505 -9.38 38.96 7.99
C ARG A 505 -7.90 38.64 8.05
N ARG A 506 -7.34 38.22 6.92
CA ARG A 506 -5.91 38.01 6.76
C ARG A 506 -5.33 39.18 5.96
N GLN A 507 -4.35 39.85 6.53
CA GLN A 507 -3.58 40.87 5.82
C GLN A 507 -2.31 40.23 5.28
N GLU A 508 -2.10 40.36 3.98
CA GLU A 508 -0.85 39.94 3.35
C GLU A 508 0.32 40.86 3.72
N VAL A 509 1.53 40.45 3.33
CA VAL A 509 2.69 41.32 3.45
C VAL A 509 2.52 42.60 2.61
N LEU A 510 3.04 43.72 3.10
CA LEU A 510 3.04 45.01 2.42
C LEU A 510 4.47 45.44 2.06
N PRO A 511 4.67 46.25 1.02
CA PRO A 511 5.95 46.91 0.78
C PRO A 511 6.39 47.68 2.03
N GLY A 512 7.60 47.38 2.53
CA GLY A 512 8.12 47.95 3.78
C GLY A 512 8.05 47.03 5.00
N ASP A 513 7.33 45.91 4.92
CA ASP A 513 7.49 44.83 5.90
C ASP A 513 8.93 44.26 5.82
N LYS A 514 9.50 43.87 6.96
CA LYS A 514 10.90 43.39 7.04
C LYS A 514 11.11 42.19 6.12
N GLY A 515 12.04 42.32 5.17
CA GLY A 515 12.38 41.25 4.22
C GLY A 515 11.42 41.11 3.03
N VAL A 516 10.48 42.06 2.85
CA VAL A 516 9.51 42.05 1.75
C VAL A 516 9.93 43.05 0.67
N THR A 517 10.00 42.58 -0.57
CA THR A 517 10.22 43.42 -1.76
C THR A 517 8.94 43.48 -2.58
N GLN A 518 8.84 44.44 -3.51
CA GLN A 518 7.65 44.56 -4.37
C GLN A 518 7.34 43.27 -5.15
N SER A 519 8.36 42.48 -5.50
CA SER A 519 8.22 41.22 -6.21
C SER A 519 7.73 40.06 -5.34
N THR A 520 7.76 40.16 -4.02
CA THR A 520 7.27 39.12 -3.10
C THR A 520 5.87 39.38 -2.55
N VAL A 521 5.33 40.59 -2.76
CA VAL A 521 3.95 40.92 -2.38
C VAL A 521 2.96 40.15 -3.26
N LYS A 522 2.09 39.38 -2.62
CA LYS A 522 0.97 38.67 -3.24
C LYS A 522 -0.35 39.15 -2.62
N GLY A 523 -1.45 38.85 -3.30
CA GLY A 523 -2.81 39.19 -2.86
C GLY A 523 -3.27 40.62 -3.27
N PRO A 524 -4.49 41.02 -2.85
CA PRO A 524 -5.49 40.23 -2.12
C PRO A 524 -6.09 39.11 -3.00
N TYR A 525 -6.78 38.14 -2.39
CA TYR A 525 -7.20 36.93 -3.11
C TYR A 525 -8.71 36.78 -3.23
N TRP A 526 -9.09 36.23 -4.37
CA TRP A 526 -10.27 35.38 -4.53
C TRP A 526 -9.92 33.93 -4.18
N TYR A 527 -10.89 33.03 -4.20
CA TYR A 527 -10.66 31.61 -3.89
C TYR A 527 -9.59 31.00 -4.81
N THR A 528 -8.57 30.37 -4.22
CA THR A 528 -7.48 29.69 -4.93
C THR A 528 -7.15 28.35 -4.27
N SER A 529 -6.57 27.42 -5.03
CA SER A 529 -6.08 26.12 -4.54
C SER A 529 -7.14 25.30 -3.80
N ALA A 530 -8.32 25.14 -4.41
CA ALA A 530 -9.36 24.29 -3.85
C ALA A 530 -8.94 22.83 -3.85
N GLY A 531 -9.30 22.11 -2.80
CA GLY A 531 -9.05 20.68 -2.73
C GLY A 531 -9.53 20.05 -1.43
N HIS A 532 -9.30 18.74 -1.34
CA HIS A 532 -9.55 17.89 -0.18
C HIS A 532 -8.25 17.25 0.27
N PHE A 533 -8.15 16.87 1.55
CA PHE A 533 -7.13 15.93 1.99
C PHE A 533 -7.63 15.01 3.10
N ILE A 534 -7.00 13.85 3.22
CA ILE A 534 -7.15 12.93 4.35
C ILE A 534 -5.78 12.79 5.01
N GLU A 535 -5.72 13.05 6.31
CA GLU A 535 -4.49 13.02 7.11
C GLU A 535 -4.69 12.27 8.42
N ASP A 536 -3.71 11.44 8.79
CA ASP A 536 -3.54 10.89 10.14
C ASP A 536 -2.66 11.84 10.97
N PHE A 537 -3.28 12.79 11.66
CA PHE A 537 -2.58 13.92 12.28
C PHE A 537 -1.85 13.56 13.59
N ASN A 538 -2.08 12.38 14.14
CA ASN A 538 -1.32 11.86 15.29
C ASN A 538 -0.28 10.80 14.85
N GLY A 539 -0.28 10.42 13.57
CA GLY A 539 0.64 9.46 12.98
C GLY A 539 0.49 8.02 13.47
N GLN A 540 -0.48 7.71 14.32
CA GLN A 540 -0.57 6.44 15.04
C GLN A 540 -1.60 5.48 14.45
N MET A 541 -2.36 5.90 13.45
CA MET A 541 -3.54 5.19 12.95
C MET A 541 -3.37 4.70 11.51
N GLY A 542 -2.15 4.68 10.98
CA GLY A 542 -1.86 4.21 9.62
C GLY A 542 -2.19 2.74 9.35
N ALA A 543 -2.43 1.92 10.36
CA ALA A 543 -2.87 0.53 10.20
C ALA A 543 -4.39 0.38 9.98
N ALA A 544 -5.17 1.44 10.20
CA ALA A 544 -6.58 1.49 9.88
C ALA A 544 -6.79 2.24 8.57
N GLU A 545 -7.84 1.90 7.81
CA GLU A 545 -8.18 2.61 6.59
C GLU A 545 -8.91 3.92 6.92
N HIS A 546 -8.37 5.03 6.43
CA HIS A 546 -8.97 6.35 6.51
C HIS A 546 -9.69 6.60 5.19
N LYS A 547 -11.00 6.82 5.18
CA LYS A 547 -11.76 6.88 3.94
C LYS A 547 -12.86 7.93 3.97
N ALA A 548 -13.05 8.65 2.86
CA ALA A 548 -14.17 9.56 2.70
C ALA A 548 -14.62 9.67 1.23
N TYR A 549 -15.86 10.12 1.07
CA TYR A 549 -16.46 10.49 -0.20
C TYR A 549 -16.76 11.98 -0.21
N PHE A 550 -16.32 12.66 -1.26
CA PHE A 550 -16.56 14.09 -1.48
C PHE A 550 -17.46 14.28 -2.68
N THR A 551 -18.55 15.01 -2.51
CA THR A 551 -19.59 15.20 -3.54
C THR A 551 -19.86 16.67 -3.81
N ASN A 552 -20.50 16.92 -4.95
CA ASN A 552 -21.16 18.18 -5.27
C ASN A 552 -20.25 19.42 -5.19
N HIS A 553 -19.09 19.39 -5.86
CA HIS A 553 -18.15 20.51 -5.88
C HIS A 553 -18.65 21.65 -6.76
N TRP A 554 -18.81 22.84 -6.19
CA TRP A 554 -19.20 24.05 -6.93
C TRP A 554 -18.38 25.25 -6.49
N PHE A 555 -17.86 26.00 -7.46
CA PHE A 555 -17.46 27.37 -7.24
C PHE A 555 -18.65 28.31 -7.51
N ILE A 556 -18.68 29.43 -6.80
CA ILE A 556 -19.60 30.53 -7.11
C ILE A 556 -18.75 31.77 -7.35
N THR A 557 -18.92 32.38 -8.51
CA THR A 557 -18.19 33.59 -8.89
C THR A 557 -18.61 34.79 -8.03
N ASP A 558 -17.83 35.87 -8.06
CA ASP A 558 -18.22 37.18 -7.51
C ASP A 558 -19.54 37.72 -8.10
N GLN A 559 -19.89 37.30 -9.33
CA GLN A 559 -21.18 37.58 -9.97
C GLN A 559 -22.31 36.58 -9.62
N GLY A 560 -22.11 35.71 -8.62
CA GLY A 560 -23.11 34.72 -8.18
C GLY A 560 -23.34 33.55 -9.13
N GLN A 561 -22.47 33.33 -10.12
CA GLN A 561 -22.62 32.25 -11.09
C GLN A 561 -22.01 30.95 -10.56
N TYR A 562 -22.75 29.85 -10.70
CA TYR A 562 -22.27 28.52 -10.33
C TYR A 562 -21.42 27.95 -11.46
N VAL A 563 -20.17 27.57 -11.14
CA VAL A 563 -19.25 26.96 -12.09
C VAL A 563 -18.57 25.74 -11.48
N GLU A 564 -18.33 24.72 -12.29
CA GLU A 564 -17.73 23.46 -11.86
C GLU A 564 -16.20 23.51 -11.92
N PRO A 565 -15.49 22.68 -11.13
CA PRO A 565 -14.07 22.45 -11.33
C PRO A 565 -13.76 21.94 -12.75
N ILE A 566 -12.68 22.45 -13.36
CA ILE A 566 -12.20 22.01 -14.68
C ILE A 566 -11.69 20.57 -14.62
N ASN A 567 -10.89 20.25 -13.59
CA ASN A 567 -10.29 18.94 -13.40
C ASN A 567 -9.94 18.69 -11.92
N TYR A 568 -9.61 17.43 -11.65
CA TYR A 568 -9.24 16.86 -10.37
C TYR A 568 -7.86 16.23 -10.49
N ILE A 569 -7.02 16.38 -9.46
CA ILE A 569 -5.65 15.86 -9.45
C ILE A 569 -5.39 15.15 -8.12
N PHE A 570 -5.22 13.83 -8.18
CA PHE A 570 -4.92 13.01 -7.01
C PHE A 570 -3.41 13.02 -6.73
N THR A 571 -3.03 13.51 -5.55
CA THR A 571 -1.63 13.56 -5.09
C THR A 571 -1.54 13.05 -3.66
N GLY A 572 -0.32 12.91 -3.14
CA GLY A 572 -0.12 12.50 -1.75
C GLY A 572 1.35 12.44 -1.38
N ASP A 573 1.59 12.38 -0.08
CA ASP A 573 2.93 12.30 0.48
C ASP A 573 3.40 10.84 0.40
N GLN A 574 4.05 10.46 -0.69
CA GLN A 574 4.70 9.14 -0.83
C GLN A 574 5.89 8.95 0.13
N ALA A 575 6.22 9.97 0.94
CA ALA A 575 7.44 10.09 1.73
C ALA A 575 7.68 8.96 2.75
N GLN A 576 6.69 8.11 3.03
CA GLN A 576 6.79 7.06 4.04
C GLN A 576 6.98 5.64 3.48
N GLY A 577 7.20 5.50 2.16
CA GLY A 577 7.40 4.18 1.53
C GLY A 577 6.17 3.28 1.60
N ARG A 578 4.99 3.89 1.75
CA ARG A 578 3.66 3.29 1.86
C ARG A 578 2.92 3.44 0.53
N ALA A 579 2.26 2.38 0.09
CA ALA A 579 1.59 2.30 -1.20
C ALA A 579 0.07 2.31 -1.10
N ASP A 580 -0.47 2.16 0.11
CA ASP A 580 -1.89 2.03 0.42
C ASP A 580 -2.58 3.39 0.42
N VAL A 581 -2.62 3.97 -0.78
CA VAL A 581 -3.33 5.20 -1.13
C VAL A 581 -4.22 4.94 -2.33
N ALA A 582 -5.45 5.44 -2.30
CA ALA A 582 -6.30 5.42 -3.46
C ALA A 582 -7.22 6.63 -3.52
N GLY A 583 -7.47 7.11 -4.72
CA GLY A 583 -8.43 8.18 -4.98
C GLY A 583 -8.89 8.18 -6.42
N GLY A 584 -10.12 8.63 -6.65
CA GLY A 584 -10.72 8.63 -7.98
C GLY A 584 -12.21 8.94 -7.95
N VAL A 585 -12.89 8.59 -9.03
CA VAL A 585 -14.35 8.77 -9.17
C VAL A 585 -15.05 7.43 -9.01
N ILE A 586 -16.11 7.40 -8.19
CA ILE A 586 -16.95 6.21 -8.07
C ILE A 586 -17.83 6.07 -9.31
N SER A 587 -17.76 4.92 -9.98
CA SER A 587 -18.45 4.68 -11.26
C SER A 587 -19.92 4.29 -11.13
N SER A 588 -20.33 3.72 -9.99
CA SER A 588 -21.69 3.19 -9.78
C SER A 588 -22.05 3.06 -8.30
N GLY A 589 -23.33 2.82 -7.99
CA GLY A 589 -23.83 2.66 -6.63
C GLY A 589 -24.31 3.96 -5.98
N GLU A 590 -24.54 3.91 -4.66
CA GLU A 590 -25.09 5.02 -3.87
C GLU A 590 -24.30 6.33 -4.01
N TYR A 591 -22.97 6.22 -4.08
CA TYR A 591 -22.06 7.35 -4.22
C TYR A 591 -21.51 7.52 -5.65
N ALA A 592 -22.24 7.07 -6.67
CA ALA A 592 -21.83 7.28 -8.07
C ALA A 592 -21.53 8.76 -8.34
N ASN A 593 -20.46 9.04 -9.09
CA ASN A 593 -19.93 10.38 -9.37
C ASN A 593 -19.31 11.14 -8.18
N ALA A 594 -19.19 10.52 -7.00
CA ALA A 594 -18.41 11.05 -5.89
C ALA A 594 -16.91 10.89 -6.14
N ILE A 595 -16.12 11.82 -5.61
CA ILE A 595 -14.69 11.60 -5.42
C ILE A 595 -14.52 10.71 -4.19
N TYR A 596 -13.85 9.57 -4.32
CA TYR A 596 -13.41 8.79 -3.17
C TYR A 596 -11.94 9.05 -2.89
N MET A 597 -11.58 9.02 -1.62
CA MET A 597 -10.20 9.09 -1.14
C MET A 597 -10.05 8.11 0.02
N ARG A 598 -8.95 7.35 0.02
CA ARG A 598 -8.61 6.42 1.09
C ARG A 598 -7.11 6.27 1.26
N SER A 599 -6.68 6.17 2.50
CA SER A 599 -5.27 6.05 2.87
C SER A 599 -5.11 5.18 4.11
N GLY A 600 -3.97 4.49 4.23
CA GLY A 600 -3.71 3.60 5.35
C GLY A 600 -4.55 2.32 5.28
N GLY A 601 -4.46 1.49 6.31
CA GLY A 601 -5.24 0.25 6.35
C GLY A 601 -4.68 -0.87 5.50
N TYR A 602 -3.55 -0.64 4.81
CA TYR A 602 -2.81 -1.70 4.17
C TYR A 602 -3.64 -2.46 3.12
N PHE A 603 -4.40 -1.69 2.35
CA PHE A 603 -5.14 -2.18 1.21
C PHE A 603 -4.29 -2.17 -0.05
N THR A 604 -4.77 -2.85 -1.09
CA THR A 604 -3.89 -3.32 -2.17
C THR A 604 -4.37 -3.00 -3.57
N ASP A 605 -5.61 -2.55 -3.71
CA ASP A 605 -6.15 -1.83 -4.85
C ASP A 605 -5.85 -0.33 -4.72
N TYR A 606 -4.56 0.01 -4.75
CA TYR A 606 -4.10 1.40 -4.77
C TYR A 606 -4.25 2.04 -6.15
N THR A 607 -4.32 3.36 -6.16
CA THR A 607 -4.29 4.15 -7.40
C THR A 607 -3.00 4.94 -7.45
N SER A 608 -2.26 4.84 -8.55
CA SER A 608 -1.15 5.75 -8.81
C SER A 608 -1.63 7.20 -8.78
N PHE A 609 -0.77 8.11 -8.34
CA PHE A 609 -1.04 9.54 -8.50
C PHE A 609 -1.22 9.85 -9.98
N THR A 610 -2.26 10.61 -10.27
CA THR A 610 -2.79 10.70 -11.61
C THR A 610 -2.41 12.00 -12.28
N ASN A 611 -2.35 11.96 -13.60
CA ASN A 611 -2.58 13.17 -14.39
C ASN A 611 -3.99 13.71 -14.10
N PRO A 612 -4.24 15.00 -14.40
CA PRO A 612 -5.56 15.59 -14.20
C PRO A 612 -6.66 14.77 -14.89
N PHE A 613 -7.76 14.53 -14.19
CA PHE A 613 -8.94 13.85 -14.73
C PHE A 613 -10.20 14.69 -14.52
N THR A 614 -11.25 14.36 -15.26
CA THR A 614 -12.57 14.97 -15.11
C THR A 614 -13.56 13.93 -14.58
N LYS A 615 -14.68 14.41 -14.04
CA LYS A 615 -15.81 13.58 -13.64
C LYS A 615 -17.09 14.12 -14.28
N PRO A 616 -18.16 13.30 -14.42
CA PRO A 616 -19.44 13.80 -14.85
C PRO A 616 -19.95 14.99 -14.02
N SER A 617 -20.60 15.94 -14.68
CA SER A 617 -21.21 17.09 -14.02
C SER A 617 -22.20 16.63 -12.95
N PRO A 618 -22.24 17.26 -11.76
CA PRO A 618 -23.26 16.98 -10.75
C PRO A 618 -24.66 17.22 -11.32
N ALA A 619 -25.58 16.29 -11.11
CA ALA A 619 -26.95 16.43 -11.61
C ALA A 619 -27.71 17.62 -11.00
N ILE A 620 -27.31 18.11 -9.82
CA ILE A 620 -28.04 19.13 -9.06
C ILE A 620 -27.06 20.13 -8.45
N LYS A 621 -27.20 21.41 -8.81
CA LYS A 621 -26.53 22.53 -8.13
C LYS A 621 -27.09 22.72 -6.71
N PRO A 622 -26.27 23.07 -5.70
CA PRO A 622 -26.76 23.30 -4.35
C PRO A 622 -27.70 24.51 -4.33
N GLN A 623 -28.78 24.39 -3.56
CA GLN A 623 -29.71 25.50 -3.32
C GLN A 623 -29.24 26.26 -2.08
N LEU A 624 -28.50 27.34 -2.29
CA LEU A 624 -27.95 28.18 -1.22
C LEU A 624 -28.67 29.53 -1.19
N ASP A 625 -29.19 29.91 -0.02
CA ASP A 625 -29.59 31.28 0.26
C ASP A 625 -28.36 32.07 0.71
N LEU A 626 -27.61 32.58 -0.26
CA LEU A 626 -26.39 33.33 0.01
C LEU A 626 -26.67 34.64 0.76
N ILE A 627 -27.86 35.20 0.64
CA ILE A 627 -28.25 36.42 1.37
C ILE A 627 -28.37 36.07 2.85
N ALA A 628 -29.16 35.05 3.20
CA ALA A 628 -29.32 34.62 4.58
C ALA A 628 -27.99 34.13 5.20
N LEU A 629 -27.19 33.36 4.45
CA LEU A 629 -25.88 32.89 4.90
C LEU A 629 -24.93 34.05 5.18
N ASN A 630 -24.88 35.04 4.29
CA ASN A 630 -24.01 36.20 4.46
C ASN A 630 -24.42 37.04 5.67
N ALA A 631 -25.71 37.18 5.94
CA ALA A 631 -26.23 37.87 7.12
C ALA A 631 -25.90 37.16 8.45
N MET A 632 -25.45 35.90 8.42
CA MET A 632 -24.99 35.22 9.64
C MET A 632 -23.64 35.78 10.07
N GLY A 633 -23.55 36.22 11.33
CA GLY A 633 -22.29 36.68 11.93
C GLY A 633 -21.85 38.08 11.52
N THR A 634 -22.69 38.83 10.81
CA THR A 634 -22.45 40.22 10.40
C THR A 634 -23.13 41.19 11.35
N ASP A 635 -22.39 41.70 12.33
CA ASP A 635 -22.78 42.89 13.10
C ASP A 635 -21.74 44.01 12.93
N ASP A 636 -20.86 43.96 11.91
CA ASP A 636 -20.04 45.11 11.52
C ASP A 636 -20.79 45.92 10.45
N PRO A 637 -21.36 47.09 10.79
CA PRO A 637 -22.06 47.96 9.84
C PRO A 637 -21.17 48.51 8.70
N SER A 638 -19.85 48.26 8.74
CA SER A 638 -18.90 48.76 7.74
C SER A 638 -18.60 47.81 6.58
N VAL A 639 -19.13 46.58 6.58
CA VAL A 639 -18.79 45.55 5.56
C VAL A 639 -19.98 45.15 4.65
N ASP A 640 -21.23 45.34 5.08
CA ASP A 640 -22.42 44.91 4.31
C ASP A 640 -23.35 46.03 3.79
N SER A 641 -22.97 47.31 3.93
CA SER A 641 -23.83 48.43 3.50
C SER A 641 -23.76 48.77 1.99
N LYS A 642 -23.20 47.93 1.14
CA LYS A 642 -23.22 48.15 -0.33
C LYS A 642 -24.28 47.34 -1.06
N ILE A 643 -25.54 47.55 -0.68
CA ILE A 643 -26.66 47.59 -1.63
C ILE A 643 -27.51 48.83 -1.30
N SER A 644 -27.04 50.00 -1.73
CA SER A 644 -27.79 51.14 -2.32
C SER A 644 -26.88 52.39 -2.44
N PRO A 645 -26.99 53.20 -3.51
CA PRO A 645 -26.11 54.34 -3.73
C PRO A 645 -26.62 55.60 -3.03
N GLY A 646 -25.80 56.15 -2.14
CA GLY A 646 -25.95 57.51 -1.63
C GLY A 646 -26.13 57.56 -0.12
N GLU A 647 -25.02 57.79 0.58
CA GLU A 647 -24.89 58.90 1.53
C GLU A 647 -23.47 58.86 2.13
N ARG A 648 -22.76 59.99 1.99
CA ARG A 648 -21.43 60.20 2.56
C ARG A 648 -21.59 60.50 4.05
N TYR A 649 -20.73 59.95 4.89
CA TYR A 649 -20.49 60.50 6.22
C TYR A 649 -19.01 60.78 6.46
N THR A 650 -18.83 61.96 7.05
CA THR A 650 -17.63 62.73 7.32
C THR A 650 -16.82 62.19 8.50
N GLU A 651 -15.50 62.39 8.42
CA GLU A 651 -14.49 62.11 9.44
C GLU A 651 -14.81 62.69 10.83
N LYS A 652 -14.46 61.93 11.86
CA LYS A 652 -13.82 62.44 13.08
C LYS A 652 -12.77 61.46 13.58
#